data_AF-A0A971G8V2-F1
#
_entry.id   AF-A0A971G8V2-F1
#
_cell.length_a   1.000
_cell.length_b   1.000
_cell.length_c   1.000
_cell.angle_alpha   90.00
_cell.angle_beta   90.00
_cell.angle_gamma   90.00
#
_symmetry.space_group_name_H-M   'P 1'
#
loop_
_entity.id
_entity.type
_entity.pdbx_description
1 polymer ?
#
loop_
_entity_poly.entity_id
_entity_poly.type
_entity_poly.pdbx_seq_one_letter_code
_entity_poly.pdbx_strand_id
1 'polypeptide(L)'
;MERERAQRRIGLIVASMHTGSSLTLWQEVAKQASLSDCSLFVFVGGRLECPEGQEYLRNAIYPLANRQNIDAVISWASALGGYVSPHEVLSFLSTLDEMPTVCIGMKKSGYPSVSFDAYAGIQSLILHCIRVHHAKRIAFIRGPQGHYSAQDRWHAYCDTLDQAGIALDSHLVSDPMAWTEGAKAVDQLVCERSLVPGVDFDTLVCSSDMMMFAASKRLEALGYTIAEDLRIVGYNDSRESRLLRLPATTSRMPVTELAQVSFSLLISLMDGTGPTNLDIMLPSHAIIRRSCGCRYSLGTVAQARNAVGEITRYTSWLIQALTLNEGEAESLRSLLSAPALGEQHYLPIIEELTYRYLDRDGDPDLLSEALFFYCEFFATPDFRSEAAQRIGEVFLRQRDLVAHEHAYELSQQTKRLDELKGELLSTRSVDAIPSLLDQHLFPLGIEHNYLVLTGGESSTFIGGYRGGERIDGPIVFAKHLLLPQPLNQALPRCVYVVEPLYMENQPLGYLVLGTTGYSGSLMEEIRSAVSSAIKGALLLDAANRAAEEAERAQVKRAEFFANISEGLKRPLERIHALLGEKNPGRERVQREVATASHLLELSLSYTGDLEFEKEICDLSPLMGSSPLPVVLVDPTRIRQVFEIVTSYIKENGEGVDSAAHARARGLELSFSSTRSSWRADLGSQDPGLLLAQRIIIQCSGEVRFEGNAIRFTLPWPTLQGEGTLRDDGPIFYLADGDEAEVPSLFAPFGDVTVVHVPALKSEALEKFKGGVFAWDGRRDSVELTLLVHQMSRHPLLSAIPMICIGCPEGDQSLFFALTAAKSAALRDEVLLIIGEVEPSIAVELGMGEQCIHASGDEALALMGEHRVSLIISDEADISFIEGVRKVTGTPMVIIKERWSRDEVEEVSRFSNLITAHPHMAHCRPFLVRLALLAAGQEALPPLTGILAKRTVAYFDENAGKPISRWQVAEAAHVSEDYLSRIFHKEMGLSPWEYLSHHRIALAVTLLRQSSLSINEVASRVGFSDQAYFCRVFRKIRGVAPSQIRQER
;
A
#
# COMPACT_ATOMS: atom_id res chain seq x y z
N MET A 1 -60.18 3.56 10.01
CA MET A 1 -59.40 4.60 9.33
C MET A 1 -58.09 4.74 10.09
N GLU A 2 -57.18 3.81 9.87
CA GLU A 2 -55.80 3.91 10.34
C GLU A 2 -55.13 5.01 9.53
N ARG A 3 -54.64 6.06 10.19
CA ARG A 3 -53.68 6.98 9.56
C ARG A 3 -52.50 6.10 9.13
N GLU A 4 -52.14 6.08 7.85
CA GLU A 4 -50.86 5.56 7.38
C GLU A 4 -49.78 6.15 8.29
N ARG A 5 -49.16 5.30 9.12
CA ARG A 5 -48.13 5.73 10.05
C ARG A 5 -46.94 6.11 9.18
N ALA A 6 -46.60 7.40 9.14
CA ALA A 6 -45.43 7.86 8.40
C ALA A 6 -44.22 7.00 8.79
N GLN A 7 -43.46 6.57 7.77
CA GLN A 7 -42.27 5.75 7.92
C GLN A 7 -41.31 6.40 8.92
N ARG A 8 -40.89 5.66 9.96
CA ARG A 8 -39.92 6.14 10.96
C ARG A 8 -38.54 6.27 10.35
N ARG A 9 -37.90 7.41 10.51
CA ARG A 9 -36.57 7.71 9.96
C ARG A 9 -35.59 7.98 11.08
N ILE A 10 -34.60 7.13 11.23
CA ILE A 10 -33.59 7.20 12.30
C ILE A 10 -32.27 7.64 11.69
N GLY A 11 -31.59 8.62 12.29
CA GLY A 11 -30.22 8.99 11.97
C GLY A 11 -29.21 8.26 12.84
N LEU A 12 -28.11 7.80 12.28
CA LEU A 12 -26.91 7.36 13.00
C LEU A 12 -25.76 8.32 12.67
N ILE A 13 -25.25 9.03 13.67
CA ILE A 13 -24.11 9.94 13.54
C ILE A 13 -22.84 9.24 14.02
N VAL A 14 -21.87 9.08 13.11
CA VAL A 14 -20.57 8.42 13.38
C VAL A 14 -19.42 9.15 12.67
N ALA A 15 -18.20 9.04 13.20
CA ALA A 15 -16.99 9.62 12.61
C ALA A 15 -16.33 8.70 11.56
N SER A 16 -16.67 7.41 11.56
CA SER A 16 -16.15 6.43 10.60
C SER A 16 -17.10 5.23 10.57
N MET A 17 -17.10 4.50 9.47
CA MET A 17 -17.82 3.22 9.31
C MET A 17 -16.92 2.07 8.83
N HIS A 18 -15.64 2.35 8.53
CA HIS A 18 -14.72 1.41 7.89
C HIS A 18 -13.48 1.06 8.73
N THR A 19 -13.34 1.65 9.92
CA THR A 19 -12.19 1.42 10.82
C THR A 19 -12.62 1.08 12.24
N GLY A 20 -11.83 0.23 12.90
CA GLY A 20 -11.98 -0.07 14.33
C GLY A 20 -13.36 -0.59 14.72
N SER A 21 -13.78 -0.34 15.96
CA SER A 21 -15.07 -0.77 16.50
C SER A 21 -16.28 -0.15 15.79
N SER A 22 -16.07 0.93 15.03
CA SER A 22 -17.13 1.54 14.23
C SER A 22 -17.71 0.60 13.19
N LEU A 23 -16.87 -0.22 12.56
CA LEU A 23 -17.27 -1.20 11.55
C LEU A 23 -18.40 -2.11 12.03
N THR A 24 -18.27 -2.67 13.24
CA THR A 24 -19.28 -3.59 13.79
C THR A 24 -20.51 -2.86 14.30
N LEU A 25 -20.37 -1.67 14.90
CA LEU A 25 -21.52 -0.96 15.49
C LEU A 25 -22.55 -0.59 14.42
N TRP A 26 -22.12 0.05 13.34
CA TRP A 26 -23.07 0.55 12.35
C TRP A 26 -23.78 -0.61 11.63
N GLN A 27 -23.06 -1.71 11.36
CA GLN A 27 -23.64 -2.93 10.81
C GLN A 27 -24.73 -3.49 11.72
N GLU A 28 -24.49 -3.51 13.04
CA GLU A 28 -25.47 -4.00 13.99
C GLU A 28 -26.67 -3.05 14.11
N VAL A 29 -26.47 -1.73 14.15
CA VAL A 29 -27.58 -0.75 14.11
C VAL A 29 -28.39 -0.90 12.81
N ALA A 30 -27.73 -1.11 11.67
CA ALA A 30 -28.37 -1.36 10.38
C ALA A 30 -29.20 -2.64 10.39
N LYS A 31 -28.69 -3.75 10.97
CA LYS A 31 -29.47 -4.98 11.16
C LYS A 31 -30.70 -4.74 12.02
N GLN A 32 -30.57 -4.03 13.15
CA GLN A 32 -31.71 -3.72 14.03
C GLN A 32 -32.76 -2.85 13.31
N ALA A 33 -32.32 -1.88 12.53
CA ALA A 33 -33.21 -1.04 11.71
C ALA A 33 -33.94 -1.86 10.64
N SER A 34 -33.25 -2.77 9.95
CA SER A 34 -33.85 -3.63 8.92
C SER A 34 -34.88 -4.62 9.51
N LEU A 35 -34.64 -5.12 10.73
CA LEU A 35 -35.60 -5.96 11.46
C LEU A 35 -36.80 -5.19 12.03
N SER A 36 -36.69 -3.86 12.16
CA SER A 36 -37.71 -2.98 12.73
C SER A 36 -38.41 -2.16 11.65
N ASP A 37 -39.62 -1.64 11.91
CA ASP A 37 -40.36 -0.85 10.91
C ASP A 37 -39.84 0.59 10.74
N CYS A 38 -38.56 0.73 10.38
CA CYS A 38 -37.81 1.99 10.30
C CYS A 38 -36.87 2.02 9.08
N SER A 39 -36.53 3.23 8.62
CA SER A 39 -35.34 3.49 7.79
C SER A 39 -34.22 4.04 8.64
N LEU A 40 -32.99 3.67 8.31
CA LEU A 40 -31.78 4.21 8.93
C LEU A 40 -31.04 5.12 7.95
N PHE A 41 -30.54 6.26 8.41
CA PHE A 41 -29.70 7.18 7.68
C PHE A 41 -28.38 7.31 8.43
N VAL A 42 -27.31 6.72 7.92
CA VAL A 42 -25.97 6.76 8.52
C VAL A 42 -25.22 7.97 7.99
N PHE A 43 -25.00 8.97 8.83
CA PHE A 43 -24.23 10.17 8.52
C PHE A 43 -22.75 9.91 8.86
N VAL A 44 -21.97 9.53 7.85
CA VAL A 44 -20.56 9.16 7.96
C VAL A 44 -19.69 10.41 7.85
N GLY A 45 -19.63 11.20 8.92
CA GLY A 45 -18.77 12.37 8.97
C GLY A 45 -17.32 12.00 9.29
N GLY A 46 -16.67 12.81 10.11
CA GLY A 46 -15.32 12.59 10.60
C GLY A 46 -15.21 13.00 12.07
N ARG A 47 -14.01 12.86 12.65
CA ARG A 47 -13.73 13.52 13.93
C ARG A 47 -13.87 15.03 13.76
N LEU A 48 -14.43 15.69 14.76
CA LEU A 48 -14.67 17.14 14.72
C LEU A 48 -13.33 17.88 14.63
N GLU A 49 -13.28 18.88 13.74
CA GLU A 49 -12.10 19.74 13.46
C GLU A 49 -10.79 18.98 13.17
N CYS A 50 -10.85 17.68 12.88
CA CYS A 50 -9.68 16.84 12.69
C CYS A 50 -9.06 17.07 11.29
N PRO A 51 -7.81 17.58 11.20
CA PRO A 51 -7.15 17.83 9.93
C PRO A 51 -6.59 16.55 9.29
N GLU A 52 -6.30 15.51 10.08
CA GLU A 52 -5.78 14.24 9.58
C GLU A 52 -6.77 13.61 8.60
N GLY A 53 -6.28 13.17 7.44
CA GLY A 53 -7.14 12.62 6.38
C GLY A 53 -8.23 13.59 5.86
N GLN A 54 -8.13 14.88 6.22
CA GLN A 54 -9.16 15.90 6.00
C GLN A 54 -10.53 15.49 6.55
N GLU A 55 -10.57 14.79 7.69
CA GLU A 55 -11.81 14.32 8.32
C GLU A 55 -12.80 15.46 8.59
N TYR A 56 -12.33 16.66 8.93
CA TYR A 56 -13.20 17.81 9.18
C TYR A 56 -14.14 18.16 8.00
N LEU A 57 -13.73 17.90 6.75
CA LEU A 57 -14.56 18.15 5.56
C LEU A 57 -15.78 17.21 5.50
N ARG A 58 -15.64 16.01 6.09
CA ARG A 58 -16.73 15.02 6.16
C ARG A 58 -17.87 15.53 7.02
N ASN A 59 -17.62 16.44 7.96
CA ASN A 59 -18.63 16.95 8.89
C ASN A 59 -19.69 17.82 8.21
N ALA A 60 -19.51 18.17 6.92
CA ALA A 60 -20.47 18.92 6.12
C ALA A 60 -21.86 18.26 6.03
N ILE A 61 -21.96 16.94 6.23
CA ILE A 61 -23.23 16.22 6.21
C ILE A 61 -23.92 16.13 7.58
N TYR A 62 -23.24 16.44 8.69
CA TYR A 62 -23.88 16.38 10.01
C TYR A 62 -25.09 17.31 10.18
N PRO A 63 -25.10 18.55 9.63
CA PRO A 63 -26.29 19.40 9.66
C PRO A 63 -27.52 18.82 8.94
N LEU A 64 -27.35 17.81 8.08
CA LEU A 64 -28.47 17.12 7.42
C LEU A 64 -29.23 16.19 8.39
N ALA A 65 -28.66 15.87 9.56
CA ALA A 65 -29.33 15.14 10.64
C ALA A 65 -30.24 16.08 11.46
N ASN A 66 -31.35 16.50 10.84
CA ASN A 66 -32.32 17.44 11.42
C ASN A 66 -33.77 16.93 11.29
N ARG A 67 -34.73 17.58 11.96
CA ARG A 67 -36.13 17.15 12.04
C ARG A 67 -36.87 17.12 10.70
N GLN A 68 -36.32 17.74 9.65
CA GLN A 68 -36.93 17.71 8.32
C GLN A 68 -36.49 16.47 7.51
N ASN A 69 -35.43 15.78 7.93
CA ASN A 69 -34.88 14.60 7.25
C ASN A 69 -35.03 13.30 8.06
N ILE A 70 -35.06 13.39 9.40
CA ILE A 70 -35.12 12.26 10.33
C ILE A 70 -35.97 12.60 11.56
N ASP A 71 -36.47 11.58 12.23
CA ASP A 71 -37.34 11.69 13.41
C ASP A 71 -36.59 11.51 14.73
N ALA A 72 -35.44 10.82 14.72
CA ALA A 72 -34.66 10.46 15.90
C ALA A 72 -33.19 10.21 15.55
N VAL A 73 -32.29 10.31 16.53
CA VAL A 73 -30.83 10.16 16.33
C VAL A 73 -30.19 9.20 17.33
N ILE A 74 -29.36 8.29 16.85
CA ILE A 74 -28.30 7.66 17.63
C ILE A 74 -27.01 8.37 17.28
N SER A 75 -26.30 8.91 18.27
CA SER A 75 -25.00 9.54 18.03
C SER A 75 -23.91 8.80 18.78
N TRP A 76 -22.90 8.31 18.06
CA TRP A 76 -21.68 7.84 18.69
C TRP A 76 -20.77 8.99 19.10
N ALA A 77 -21.22 9.71 20.12
CA ALA A 77 -20.63 10.93 20.62
C ALA A 77 -19.13 10.80 20.93
N SER A 78 -18.71 9.75 21.63
CA SER A 78 -17.29 9.58 21.98
C SER A 78 -16.37 9.44 20.75
N ALA A 79 -16.88 8.88 19.65
CA ALA A 79 -16.11 8.68 18.42
C ALA A 79 -15.88 9.97 17.62
N LEU A 80 -16.66 11.03 17.90
CA LEU A 80 -16.52 12.34 17.24
C LEU A 80 -15.35 13.16 17.81
N GLY A 81 -14.83 12.79 18.97
CA GLY A 81 -13.75 13.49 19.68
C GLY A 81 -12.34 13.05 19.27
N GLY A 82 -11.39 13.23 20.17
CA GLY A 82 -9.99 12.84 19.98
C GLY A 82 -9.09 13.99 19.55
N TYR A 83 -9.54 14.81 18.60
CA TYR A 83 -8.88 16.07 18.22
C TYR A 83 -9.43 17.26 19.02
N VAL A 84 -10.77 17.36 19.10
CA VAL A 84 -11.46 18.35 19.96
C VAL A 84 -11.68 17.82 21.38
N SER A 85 -11.94 18.74 22.30
CA SER A 85 -12.28 18.43 23.69
C SER A 85 -13.67 17.79 23.82
N PRO A 86 -13.94 17.04 24.90
CA PRO A 86 -15.28 16.54 25.21
C PRO A 86 -16.36 17.63 25.25
N HIS A 87 -16.01 18.85 25.69
CA HIS A 87 -16.92 19.98 25.73
C HIS A 87 -17.36 20.42 24.33
N GLU A 88 -16.44 20.45 23.36
CA GLU A 88 -16.74 20.80 21.97
C GLU A 88 -17.62 19.76 21.28
N VAL A 89 -17.41 18.47 21.57
CA VAL A 89 -18.33 17.40 21.11
C VAL A 89 -19.74 17.62 21.66
N LEU A 90 -19.89 17.94 22.95
CA LEU A 90 -21.20 18.23 23.55
C LEU A 90 -21.83 19.50 22.98
N SER A 91 -21.02 20.52 22.65
CA SER A 91 -21.47 21.73 21.97
C SER A 91 -22.05 21.40 20.60
N PHE A 92 -21.35 20.58 19.80
CA PHE A 92 -21.86 20.07 18.52
C PHE A 92 -23.17 19.29 18.68
N LEU A 93 -23.26 18.35 19.64
CA LEU A 93 -24.51 17.62 19.87
C LEU A 93 -25.68 18.52 20.29
N SER A 94 -25.38 19.68 20.87
CA SER A 94 -26.37 20.68 21.26
C SER A 94 -26.85 21.53 20.08
N THR A 95 -26.16 21.52 18.93
CA THR A 95 -26.64 22.18 17.70
C THR A 95 -27.66 21.34 16.94
N LEU A 96 -27.80 20.05 17.26
CA LEU A 96 -28.82 19.18 16.68
C LEU A 96 -30.21 19.58 17.18
N ASP A 97 -31.22 19.52 16.30
CA ASP A 97 -32.61 19.76 16.66
C ASP A 97 -33.06 18.87 17.84
N GLU A 98 -34.02 19.35 18.62
CA GLU A 98 -34.57 18.61 19.76
C GLU A 98 -35.37 17.36 19.35
N MET A 99 -34.75 16.24 19.02
CA MET A 99 -35.46 14.99 18.70
C MET A 99 -35.08 13.86 19.66
N PRO A 100 -35.87 12.79 19.77
CA PRO A 100 -35.44 11.58 20.49
C PRO A 100 -34.01 11.22 20.12
N THR A 101 -33.11 11.26 21.10
CA THR A 101 -31.67 11.08 20.88
C THR A 101 -31.11 10.13 21.93
N VAL A 102 -30.31 9.17 21.49
CA VAL A 102 -29.49 8.32 22.37
C VAL A 102 -28.03 8.57 22.03
N CYS A 103 -27.21 8.89 23.04
CA CYS A 103 -25.77 9.11 22.86
C CYS A 103 -24.96 7.88 23.29
N ILE A 104 -23.96 7.50 22.50
CA ILE A 104 -23.04 6.40 22.82
C ILE A 104 -21.69 6.96 23.30
N GLY A 105 -21.23 6.47 24.45
CA GLY A 105 -19.90 6.74 25.00
C GLY A 105 -19.69 8.14 25.62
N MET A 106 -20.59 9.11 25.38
CA MET A 106 -20.61 10.40 26.06
C MET A 106 -22.05 10.86 26.29
N LYS A 107 -22.31 11.52 27.43
CA LYS A 107 -23.66 11.95 27.82
C LYS A 107 -23.97 13.37 27.42
N LYS A 108 -25.05 13.57 26.63
CA LYS A 108 -25.72 14.87 26.46
C LYS A 108 -26.75 15.05 27.59
N SER A 109 -26.71 16.17 28.30
CA SER A 109 -27.65 16.45 29.39
C SER A 109 -29.10 16.41 28.89
N GLY A 110 -29.98 15.73 29.63
CA GLY A 110 -31.40 15.59 29.29
C GLY A 110 -31.73 14.51 28.25
N TYR A 111 -30.74 13.70 27.85
CA TYR A 111 -30.91 12.57 26.93
C TYR A 111 -30.31 11.30 27.55
N PRO A 112 -30.83 10.11 27.22
CA PRO A 112 -30.21 8.88 27.65
C PRO A 112 -28.86 8.63 26.97
N SER A 113 -28.00 7.89 27.67
CA SER A 113 -26.70 7.47 27.16
C SER A 113 -26.44 5.98 27.38
N VAL A 114 -25.75 5.36 26.43
CA VAL A 114 -25.25 3.98 26.53
C VAL A 114 -23.74 4.03 26.37
N SER A 115 -23.01 3.71 27.42
CA SER A 115 -21.55 3.73 27.47
C SER A 115 -21.01 2.33 27.75
N PHE A 116 -19.70 2.19 27.66
CA PHE A 116 -18.98 0.95 27.96
C PHE A 116 -17.86 1.25 28.96
N ASP A 117 -17.56 0.27 29.80
CA ASP A 117 -16.57 0.42 30.86
C ASP A 117 -15.15 0.19 30.32
N ALA A 118 -14.55 1.24 29.75
CA ALA A 118 -13.18 1.22 29.25
C ALA A 118 -12.14 1.06 30.36
N TYR A 119 -12.46 1.58 31.53
CA TYR A 119 -11.61 1.52 32.71
C TYR A 119 -11.47 0.09 33.21
N ALA A 120 -12.60 -0.59 33.48
CA ALA A 120 -12.59 -1.96 34.00
C ALA A 120 -11.96 -2.95 33.02
N GLY A 121 -12.12 -2.72 31.71
CA GLY A 121 -11.48 -3.54 30.69
C GLY A 121 -9.95 -3.55 30.80
N ILE A 122 -9.30 -2.38 30.81
CA ILE A 122 -7.84 -2.28 31.00
C ILE A 122 -7.42 -2.77 32.38
N GLN A 123 -8.13 -2.36 33.43
CA GLN A 123 -7.83 -2.80 34.79
C GLN A 123 -7.82 -4.33 34.89
N SER A 124 -8.78 -5.01 34.28
CA SER A 124 -8.87 -6.48 34.31
C SER A 124 -7.65 -7.16 33.66
N LEU A 125 -7.11 -6.59 32.59
CA LEU A 125 -5.92 -7.10 31.91
C LEU A 125 -4.65 -6.87 32.73
N ILE A 126 -4.49 -5.67 33.30
CA ILE A 126 -3.34 -5.37 34.16
C ILE A 126 -3.35 -6.26 35.40
N LEU A 127 -4.52 -6.42 36.04
CA LEU A 127 -4.69 -7.33 37.16
C LEU A 127 -4.40 -8.79 36.78
N HIS A 128 -4.77 -9.22 35.57
CA HIS A 128 -4.40 -10.53 35.05
C HIS A 128 -2.88 -10.68 34.93
N CYS A 129 -2.20 -9.73 34.30
CA CYS A 129 -0.74 -9.74 34.19
C CYS A 129 -0.04 -9.77 35.56
N ILE A 130 -0.53 -9.01 36.54
CA ILE A 130 0.03 -8.99 37.90
C ILE A 130 -0.25 -10.30 38.64
N ARG A 131 -1.48 -10.80 38.62
CA ARG A 131 -1.89 -11.95 39.45
C ARG A 131 -1.44 -13.29 38.88
N VAL A 132 -1.50 -13.45 37.56
CA VAL A 132 -1.19 -14.71 36.86
C VAL A 132 0.26 -14.77 36.44
N HIS A 133 0.81 -13.65 35.97
CA HIS A 133 2.17 -13.61 35.41
C HIS A 133 3.18 -12.87 36.29
N HIS A 134 2.76 -12.39 37.46
CA HIS A 134 3.62 -11.68 38.41
C HIS A 134 4.34 -10.47 37.80
N ALA A 135 3.69 -9.81 36.83
CA ALA A 135 4.20 -8.59 36.20
C ALA A 135 4.47 -7.51 37.25
N LYS A 136 5.63 -6.86 37.16
CA LYS A 136 6.06 -5.80 38.10
C LYS A 136 6.48 -4.52 37.41
N ARG A 137 6.87 -4.58 36.14
CA ARG A 137 7.33 -3.43 35.35
C ARG A 137 6.47 -3.35 34.10
N ILE A 138 5.45 -2.50 34.16
CA ILE A 138 4.35 -2.48 33.20
C ILE A 138 4.42 -1.15 32.45
N ALA A 139 4.80 -1.21 31.17
CA ALA A 139 4.79 -0.06 30.27
C ALA A 139 3.39 0.18 29.69
N PHE A 140 3.09 1.42 29.31
CA PHE A 140 1.79 1.81 28.75
C PHE A 140 1.93 2.71 27.53
N ILE A 141 1.30 2.32 26.43
CA ILE A 141 1.16 3.16 25.23
C ILE A 141 -0.14 3.96 25.34
N ARG A 142 -0.01 5.30 25.45
CA ARG A 142 -1.13 6.23 25.56
C ARG A 142 -1.81 6.46 24.21
N GLY A 143 -3.13 6.48 24.22
CA GLY A 143 -3.94 6.92 23.09
C GLY A 143 -4.07 8.45 23.02
N PRO A 144 -4.90 8.98 22.10
CA PRO A 144 -5.02 10.42 21.88
C PRO A 144 -5.46 11.19 23.13
N GLN A 145 -4.81 12.33 23.39
CA GLN A 145 -5.03 13.14 24.61
C GLN A 145 -6.48 13.65 24.73
N GLY A 146 -7.12 14.02 23.61
CA GLY A 146 -8.50 14.52 23.59
C GLY A 146 -9.59 13.44 23.63
N HIS A 147 -9.23 12.15 23.57
CA HIS A 147 -10.22 11.07 23.45
C HIS A 147 -10.68 10.55 24.82
N TYR A 148 -11.99 10.62 25.09
CA TYR A 148 -12.60 10.26 26.36
C TYR A 148 -12.16 8.87 26.87
N SER A 149 -12.41 7.81 26.10
CA SER A 149 -12.05 6.44 26.52
C SER A 149 -10.55 6.19 26.59
N ALA A 150 -9.71 7.00 25.92
CA ALA A 150 -8.26 6.85 26.02
C ALA A 150 -7.78 7.34 27.40
N GLN A 151 -8.43 8.38 27.94
CA GLN A 151 -8.17 8.87 29.29
C GLN A 151 -8.67 7.89 30.36
N ASP A 152 -9.85 7.28 30.20
CA ASP A 152 -10.32 6.23 31.13
C ASP A 152 -9.34 5.04 31.19
N ARG A 153 -8.82 4.61 30.05
CA ARG A 153 -7.80 3.55 29.96
C ARG A 153 -6.48 3.94 30.62
N TRP A 154 -6.08 5.20 30.49
CA TRP A 154 -4.89 5.76 31.17
C TRP A 154 -5.08 5.82 32.69
N HIS A 155 -6.24 6.28 33.16
CA HIS A 155 -6.56 6.29 34.59
C HIS A 155 -6.60 4.87 35.16
N ALA A 156 -7.20 3.91 34.43
CA ALA A 156 -7.20 2.51 34.82
C ALA A 156 -5.78 1.95 35.01
N TYR A 157 -4.84 2.33 34.13
CA TYR A 157 -3.44 1.97 34.31
C TYR A 157 -2.85 2.56 35.59
N CYS A 158 -2.98 3.88 35.81
CA CYS A 158 -2.44 4.56 36.98
C CYS A 158 -2.99 3.99 38.29
N ASP A 159 -4.32 3.91 38.39
CA ASP A 159 -5.02 3.49 39.59
C ASP A 159 -4.77 2.01 39.90
N THR A 160 -4.64 1.16 38.88
CA THR A 160 -4.35 -0.27 39.08
C THR A 160 -2.92 -0.49 39.57
N LEU A 161 -1.95 0.28 39.09
CA LEU A 161 -0.58 0.21 39.60
C LEU A 161 -0.52 0.66 41.07
N ASP A 162 -1.16 1.77 41.41
CA ASP A 162 -1.24 2.26 42.80
C ASP A 162 -1.89 1.22 43.73
N GLN A 163 -3.04 0.65 43.32
CA GLN A 163 -3.72 -0.41 44.07
C GLN A 163 -2.89 -1.69 44.23
N ALA A 164 -2.01 -2.00 43.28
CA ALA A 164 -1.11 -3.14 43.33
C ALA A 164 0.21 -2.84 44.07
N GLY A 165 0.44 -1.59 44.51
CA GLY A 165 1.68 -1.16 45.15
C GLY A 165 2.88 -1.09 44.18
N ILE A 166 2.63 -0.90 42.89
CA ILE A 166 3.66 -0.70 41.85
C ILE A 166 3.81 0.80 41.61
N ALA A 167 5.03 1.33 41.76
CA ALA A 167 5.29 2.74 41.53
C ALA A 167 5.11 3.11 40.05
N LEU A 168 4.38 4.20 39.79
CA LEU A 168 4.24 4.75 38.44
C LEU A 168 5.57 5.37 37.99
N ASP A 169 6.14 4.83 36.92
CA ASP A 169 7.33 5.39 36.26
C ASP A 169 6.92 6.05 34.93
N SER A 170 7.06 7.37 34.85
CA SER A 170 6.75 8.13 33.63
C SER A 170 7.60 7.74 32.44
N HIS A 171 8.79 7.18 32.63
CA HIS A 171 9.64 6.72 31.52
C HIS A 171 9.05 5.52 30.79
N LEU A 172 8.27 4.68 31.47
CA LEU A 172 7.59 3.51 30.91
C LEU A 172 6.28 3.85 30.18
N VAL A 173 5.93 5.14 30.08
CA VAL A 173 4.67 5.61 29.51
C VAL A 173 4.93 6.47 28.28
N SER A 174 4.37 6.11 27.13
CA SER A 174 4.52 6.93 25.92
C SER A 174 3.79 8.26 26.06
N ASP A 175 4.17 9.24 25.25
CA ASP A 175 3.34 10.42 25.03
C ASP A 175 1.99 10.02 24.40
N PRO A 176 0.95 10.85 24.51
CA PRO A 176 -0.30 10.64 23.78
C PRO A 176 -0.05 10.62 22.27
N MET A 177 -0.43 9.53 21.61
CA MET A 177 -0.25 9.36 20.17
C MET A 177 -1.56 9.04 19.46
N ALA A 178 -1.59 9.23 18.14
CA ALA A 178 -2.73 8.81 17.34
C ALA A 178 -2.91 7.28 17.38
N TRP A 179 -4.11 6.78 17.11
CA TRP A 179 -4.40 5.34 17.18
C TRP A 179 -3.56 4.48 16.24
N THR A 180 -3.00 5.06 15.18
CA THR A 180 -2.16 4.40 14.17
C THR A 180 -0.67 4.44 14.51
N GLU A 181 -0.26 5.19 15.53
CA GLU A 181 1.14 5.48 15.84
C GLU A 181 1.74 4.51 16.88
N GLY A 182 1.22 3.28 17.00
CA GLY A 182 1.74 2.29 17.95
C GLY A 182 3.23 1.96 17.75
N ALA A 183 3.73 1.95 16.51
CA ALA A 183 5.15 1.75 16.21
C ALA A 183 6.02 2.91 16.72
N LYS A 184 5.56 4.15 16.54
CA LYS A 184 6.25 5.36 17.03
C LYS A 184 6.30 5.41 18.55
N ALA A 185 5.25 4.92 19.22
CA ALA A 185 5.26 4.78 20.68
C ALA A 185 6.34 3.78 21.15
N VAL A 186 6.53 2.69 20.41
CA VAL A 186 7.64 1.75 20.68
C VAL A 186 8.99 2.40 20.41
N ASP A 187 9.15 3.14 19.33
CA ASP A 187 10.40 3.87 19.05
C ASP A 187 10.74 4.87 20.16
N GLN A 188 9.74 5.59 20.68
CA GLN A 188 9.94 6.48 21.81
C GLN A 188 10.40 5.72 23.06
N LEU A 189 9.75 4.61 23.40
CA LEU A 189 10.09 3.85 24.61
C LEU A 189 11.45 3.14 24.48
N VAL A 190 11.68 2.44 23.37
CA VAL A 190 12.83 1.54 23.19
C VAL A 190 14.03 2.26 22.59
N CYS A 191 13.83 3.06 21.54
CA CYS A 191 14.94 3.69 20.82
C CYS A 191 15.33 5.02 21.48
N GLU A 192 14.38 5.94 21.66
CA GLU A 192 14.68 7.30 22.16
C GLU A 192 15.01 7.30 23.66
N ARG A 193 14.29 6.52 24.46
CA ARG A 193 14.51 6.40 25.91
C ARG A 193 15.43 5.24 26.29
N SER A 194 15.90 4.48 25.31
CA SER A 194 16.83 3.36 25.50
C SER A 194 16.34 2.30 26.49
N LEU A 195 15.02 2.09 26.59
CA LEU A 195 14.46 1.03 27.44
C LEU A 195 14.63 -0.32 26.73
N VAL A 196 14.96 -1.35 27.52
CA VAL A 196 15.15 -2.72 27.04
C VAL A 196 13.94 -3.57 27.47
N PRO A 197 13.00 -3.90 26.55
CA PRO A 197 11.95 -4.88 26.82
C PRO A 197 12.48 -6.19 27.42
N GLY A 198 11.75 -6.75 28.39
CA GLY A 198 12.16 -7.90 29.21
C GLY A 198 13.06 -7.53 30.40
N VAL A 199 13.83 -6.43 30.30
CA VAL A 199 14.72 -5.94 31.36
C VAL A 199 14.13 -4.73 32.08
N ASP A 200 13.74 -3.67 31.38
CA ASP A 200 13.19 -2.46 32.00
C ASP A 200 11.67 -2.54 32.16
N PHE A 201 10.99 -3.29 31.29
CA PHE A 201 9.58 -3.64 31.44
C PHE A 201 9.28 -5.05 30.93
N ASP A 202 8.43 -5.78 31.63
CA ASP A 202 8.06 -7.18 31.32
C ASP A 202 6.69 -7.31 30.64
N THR A 203 5.92 -6.22 30.62
CA THR A 203 4.55 -6.15 30.10
C THR A 203 4.32 -4.81 29.44
N LEU A 204 3.77 -4.81 28.24
CA LEU A 204 3.35 -3.63 27.50
C LEU A 204 1.82 -3.62 27.35
N VAL A 205 1.18 -2.60 27.91
CA VAL A 205 -0.27 -2.39 27.81
C VAL A 205 -0.55 -1.34 26.75
N CYS A 206 -1.33 -1.71 25.74
CA CYS A 206 -1.67 -0.83 24.63
C CYS A 206 -3.10 -0.31 24.81
N SER A 207 -3.29 1.01 24.64
CA SER A 207 -4.61 1.63 24.76
C SER A 207 -5.62 1.12 23.71
N SER A 208 -5.18 0.52 22.59
CA SER A 208 -6.07 -0.16 21.63
C SER A 208 -5.36 -1.31 20.91
N ASP A 209 -6.14 -2.21 20.31
CA ASP A 209 -5.62 -3.32 19.50
C ASP A 209 -4.92 -2.86 18.22
N MET A 210 -5.30 -1.72 17.65
CA MET A 210 -4.63 -1.15 16.49
C MET A 210 -3.22 -0.64 16.85
N MET A 211 -3.09 0.04 18.00
CA MET A 211 -1.78 0.43 18.52
C MET A 211 -0.97 -0.81 18.92
N MET A 212 -1.60 -1.81 19.54
CA MET A 212 -0.96 -3.08 19.88
C MET A 212 -0.40 -3.78 18.66
N PHE A 213 -1.14 -3.81 17.55
CA PHE A 213 -0.69 -4.45 16.32
C PHE A 213 0.56 -3.78 15.76
N ALA A 214 0.54 -2.45 15.62
CA ALA A 214 1.70 -1.69 15.15
C ALA A 214 2.89 -1.80 16.12
N ALA A 215 2.64 -1.75 17.43
CA ALA A 215 3.67 -1.90 18.46
C ALA A 215 4.30 -3.29 18.43
N SER A 216 3.50 -4.35 18.33
CA SER A 216 3.98 -5.73 18.24
C SER A 216 4.83 -5.94 16.99
N LYS A 217 4.40 -5.43 15.83
CA LYS A 217 5.20 -5.51 14.59
C LYS A 217 6.52 -4.76 14.71
N ARG A 218 6.53 -3.60 15.37
CA ARG A 218 7.76 -2.85 15.61
C ARG A 218 8.70 -3.57 16.56
N LEU A 219 8.21 -4.14 17.66
CA LEU A 219 9.00 -4.93 18.61
C LEU A 219 9.59 -6.19 17.96
N GLU A 220 8.81 -6.91 17.16
CA GLU A 220 9.29 -8.06 16.38
C GLU A 220 10.40 -7.64 15.40
N ALA A 221 10.25 -6.50 14.72
CA ALA A 221 11.27 -5.96 13.81
C ALA A 221 12.56 -5.54 14.52
N LEU A 222 12.48 -5.20 15.82
CA LEU A 222 13.63 -4.92 16.70
C LEU A 222 14.21 -6.20 17.33
N GLY A 223 13.68 -7.38 16.98
CA GLY A 223 14.19 -8.68 17.42
C GLY A 223 13.61 -9.21 18.73
N TYR A 224 12.56 -8.60 19.29
CA TYR A 224 11.90 -9.10 20.51
C TYR A 224 10.83 -10.15 20.20
N THR A 225 10.76 -11.19 21.03
CA THR A 225 9.75 -12.25 20.95
C THR A 225 8.63 -12.02 21.95
N ILE A 226 7.42 -11.77 21.44
CA ILE A 226 6.22 -11.59 22.26
C ILE A 226 5.87 -12.88 23.02
N ALA A 227 5.42 -12.73 24.26
CA ALA A 227 5.17 -13.74 25.29
C ALA A 227 6.42 -14.39 25.92
N GLU A 228 7.57 -14.36 25.24
CA GLU A 228 8.85 -14.87 25.77
C GLU A 228 9.67 -13.75 26.43
N ASP A 229 10.03 -12.71 25.67
CA ASP A 229 10.80 -11.57 26.18
C ASP A 229 9.91 -10.58 26.93
N LEU A 230 8.74 -10.29 26.38
CA LEU A 230 7.74 -9.42 27.00
C LEU A 230 6.31 -9.85 26.68
N ARG A 231 5.38 -9.45 27.54
CA ARG A 231 3.94 -9.60 27.30
C ARG A 231 3.41 -8.37 26.61
N ILE A 232 2.41 -8.56 25.76
CA ILE A 232 1.65 -7.43 25.21
C ILE A 232 0.15 -7.69 25.36
N VAL A 233 -0.59 -6.68 25.80
CA VAL A 233 -2.05 -6.73 25.94
C VAL A 233 -2.70 -5.50 25.33
N GLY A 234 -3.90 -5.66 24.78
CA GLY A 234 -4.60 -4.60 24.04
C GLY A 234 -6.00 -4.30 24.55
N TYR A 235 -6.78 -3.60 23.73
CA TYR A 235 -8.19 -3.29 23.99
C TYR A 235 -8.96 -3.16 22.68
N ASN A 236 -10.11 -3.83 22.58
CA ASN A 236 -11.23 -3.74 21.64
C ASN A 236 -11.73 -5.15 21.25
N ASP A 237 -10.83 -6.15 21.29
CA ASP A 237 -10.99 -7.47 20.65
C ASP A 237 -11.28 -7.38 19.14
N SER A 238 -10.52 -6.50 18.47
CA SER A 238 -10.64 -6.28 17.03
C SER A 238 -9.82 -7.28 16.22
N ARG A 239 -10.02 -7.30 14.90
CA ARG A 239 -9.33 -8.22 13.97
C ARG A 239 -7.81 -8.15 14.11
N GLU A 240 -7.27 -6.96 14.32
CA GLU A 240 -5.85 -6.69 14.51
C GLU A 240 -5.24 -7.56 15.63
N SER A 241 -5.98 -7.80 16.71
CA SER A 241 -5.51 -8.65 17.82
C SER A 241 -5.29 -10.12 17.43
N ARG A 242 -5.92 -10.57 16.34
CA ARG A 242 -5.85 -11.97 15.86
C ARG A 242 -4.85 -12.14 14.72
N LEU A 243 -4.43 -11.05 14.07
CA LEU A 243 -3.48 -11.04 12.96
C LEU A 243 -2.01 -11.08 13.41
N LEU A 244 -1.77 -10.97 14.72
CA LEU A 244 -0.43 -11.08 15.29
C LEU A 244 0.07 -12.53 15.26
N ARG A 245 1.40 -12.70 15.28
CA ARG A 245 2.04 -14.02 15.27
C ARG A 245 1.53 -14.91 16.41
N LEU A 246 1.31 -14.31 17.58
CA LEU A 246 0.54 -14.90 18.66
C LEU A 246 -0.78 -14.13 18.80
N PRO A 247 -1.93 -14.83 18.82
CA PRO A 247 -3.21 -14.19 19.12
C PRO A 247 -3.14 -13.41 20.42
N ALA A 248 -3.53 -12.15 20.36
CA ALA A 248 -3.28 -11.22 21.43
C ALA A 248 -4.39 -11.18 22.47
N THR A 249 -3.95 -11.14 23.73
CA THR A 249 -4.77 -10.93 24.91
C THR A 249 -5.24 -9.49 24.93
N THR A 250 -6.53 -9.27 25.06
CA THR A 250 -7.16 -7.95 24.88
C THR A 250 -8.44 -7.87 25.69
N SER A 251 -9.07 -6.71 25.77
CA SER A 251 -10.38 -6.52 26.40
C SER A 251 -11.44 -6.27 25.33
N ARG A 252 -12.49 -7.10 25.29
CA ARG A 252 -13.60 -6.94 24.35
C ARG A 252 -14.46 -5.74 24.71
N MET A 253 -14.67 -4.88 23.73
CA MET A 253 -15.68 -3.83 23.78
C MET A 253 -17.05 -4.43 23.39
N PRO A 254 -18.14 -4.18 24.15
CA PRO A 254 -19.45 -4.77 23.90
C PRO A 254 -20.20 -4.05 22.75
N VAL A 255 -19.63 -4.05 21.55
CA VAL A 255 -20.11 -3.24 20.42
C VAL A 255 -21.51 -3.66 19.97
N THR A 256 -21.78 -4.96 19.92
CA THR A 256 -23.08 -5.50 19.52
C THR A 256 -24.17 -5.06 20.50
N GLU A 257 -23.91 -5.19 21.80
CA GLU A 257 -24.83 -4.79 22.85
C GLU A 257 -25.03 -3.27 22.88
N LEU A 258 -23.97 -2.48 22.64
CA LEU A 258 -24.09 -1.02 22.50
C LEU A 258 -25.08 -0.64 21.40
N ALA A 259 -24.99 -1.27 20.23
CA ALA A 259 -25.92 -1.03 19.12
C ALA A 259 -27.36 -1.43 19.48
N GLN A 260 -27.55 -2.64 20.00
CA GLN A 260 -28.87 -3.19 20.30
C GLN A 260 -29.60 -2.43 21.41
N VAL A 261 -28.90 -2.11 22.50
CA VAL A 261 -29.46 -1.35 23.63
C VAL A 261 -29.77 0.08 23.20
N SER A 262 -28.87 0.73 22.46
CA SER A 262 -29.09 2.11 21.98
C SER A 262 -30.28 2.20 21.04
N PHE A 263 -30.41 1.25 20.11
CA PHE A 263 -31.53 1.19 19.18
C PHE A 263 -32.85 0.95 19.91
N SER A 264 -32.90 -0.05 20.81
CA SER A 264 -34.10 -0.36 21.61
C SER A 264 -34.56 0.82 22.48
N LEU A 265 -33.61 1.55 23.06
CA LEU A 265 -33.89 2.73 23.87
C LEU A 265 -34.43 3.88 23.01
N LEU A 266 -33.87 4.08 21.82
CA LEU A 266 -34.36 5.09 20.88
C LEU A 266 -35.80 4.82 20.44
N ILE A 267 -36.12 3.56 20.09
CA ILE A 267 -37.49 3.16 19.73
C ILE A 267 -38.45 3.45 20.89
N SER A 268 -38.07 3.09 22.12
CA SER A 268 -38.87 3.38 23.31
C SER A 268 -39.10 4.89 23.51
N LEU A 269 -38.08 5.72 23.27
CA LEU A 269 -38.23 7.18 23.30
C LEU A 269 -39.20 7.70 22.23
N MET A 270 -39.09 7.20 21.00
CA MET A 270 -39.97 7.57 19.89
C MET A 270 -41.43 7.16 20.16
N ASP A 271 -41.64 6.06 20.87
CA ASP A 271 -42.96 5.59 21.31
C ASP A 271 -43.48 6.32 22.57
N GLY A 272 -42.69 7.21 23.16
CA GLY A 272 -43.05 7.98 24.36
C GLY A 272 -43.08 7.13 25.65
N THR A 273 -42.54 5.92 25.62
CA THR A 273 -42.51 4.96 26.74
C THR A 273 -41.12 4.86 27.39
N GLY A 274 -40.08 5.33 26.71
CA GLY A 274 -38.69 5.25 27.14
C GLY A 274 -38.28 6.35 28.12
N PRO A 275 -37.29 6.09 28.99
CA PRO A 275 -36.76 7.08 29.92
C PRO A 275 -35.91 8.13 29.19
N THR A 276 -36.20 9.41 29.43
CA THR A 276 -35.50 10.55 28.80
C THR A 276 -34.14 10.86 29.42
N ASN A 277 -33.81 10.28 30.58
CA ASN A 277 -32.54 10.50 31.27
C ASN A 277 -32.11 9.22 31.98
N LEU A 278 -31.61 8.26 31.21
CA LEU A 278 -31.08 6.98 31.68
C LEU A 278 -29.66 6.81 31.16
N ASP A 279 -28.72 6.47 32.05
CA ASP A 279 -27.36 6.11 31.68
C ASP A 279 -27.15 4.62 31.89
N ILE A 280 -26.78 3.92 30.83
CA ILE A 280 -26.46 2.49 30.87
C ILE A 280 -24.96 2.35 30.64
N MET A 281 -24.27 1.63 31.52
CA MET A 281 -22.85 1.30 31.36
C MET A 281 -22.72 -0.21 31.15
N LEU A 282 -22.23 -0.61 29.98
CA LEU A 282 -22.02 -2.00 29.62
C LEU A 282 -20.61 -2.45 30.02
N PRO A 283 -20.46 -3.67 30.55
CA PRO A 283 -19.16 -4.17 30.98
C PRO A 283 -18.27 -4.51 29.79
N SER A 284 -16.96 -4.26 29.94
CA SER A 284 -15.93 -4.79 29.04
C SER A 284 -15.24 -5.98 29.71
N HIS A 285 -14.87 -7.00 28.93
CA HIS A 285 -14.34 -8.25 29.47
C HIS A 285 -12.99 -8.60 28.87
N ALA A 286 -12.05 -9.07 29.71
CA ALA A 286 -10.79 -9.62 29.25
C ALA A 286 -11.00 -10.88 28.39
N ILE A 287 -10.33 -10.91 27.25
CA ILE A 287 -10.19 -12.04 26.34
C ILE A 287 -8.74 -12.49 26.44
N ILE A 288 -8.53 -13.57 27.19
CA ILE A 288 -7.19 -14.14 27.41
C ILE A 288 -6.81 -15.00 26.21
N ARG A 289 -5.65 -14.71 25.63
CA ARG A 289 -5.03 -15.47 24.54
C ARG A 289 -3.56 -15.74 24.87
N ARG A 290 -2.67 -15.71 23.88
CA ARG A 290 -1.28 -16.18 24.03
C ARG A 290 -0.26 -15.06 24.26
N SER A 291 -0.53 -13.83 23.83
CA SER A 291 0.43 -12.73 23.97
C SER A 291 0.76 -12.31 25.41
N CYS A 292 -0.06 -12.69 26.39
CA CYS A 292 0.24 -12.51 27.82
C CYS A 292 1.11 -13.65 28.40
N GLY A 293 1.34 -14.72 27.64
CA GLY A 293 2.01 -15.95 28.09
C GLY A 293 1.08 -17.05 28.60
N CYS A 294 -0.25 -16.82 28.62
CA CYS A 294 -1.21 -17.90 28.85
C CYS A 294 -1.26 -18.88 27.67
N ARG A 295 -1.47 -20.16 27.96
CA ARG A 295 -1.60 -21.21 26.94
C ARG A 295 -3.04 -21.36 26.44
N TYR A 296 -4.01 -21.15 27.32
CA TYR A 296 -5.45 -21.30 27.06
C TYR A 296 -6.21 -20.08 27.62
N SER A 297 -7.39 -19.80 27.07
CA SER A 297 -8.28 -18.71 27.48
C SER A 297 -8.73 -18.80 28.95
N LEU A 298 -8.86 -20.02 29.48
CA LEU A 298 -9.19 -20.27 30.89
C LEU A 298 -7.95 -20.41 31.79
N GLY A 299 -6.76 -20.07 31.29
CA GLY A 299 -5.49 -20.17 31.99
C GLY A 299 -4.88 -21.57 31.94
N THR A 300 -4.43 -22.11 33.08
CA THR A 300 -3.90 -23.47 33.18
C THR A 300 -5.01 -24.53 33.13
N VAL A 301 -4.66 -25.78 32.80
CA VAL A 301 -5.62 -26.91 32.81
C VAL A 301 -6.32 -27.06 34.16
N ALA A 302 -5.62 -26.79 35.27
CA ALA A 302 -6.21 -26.83 36.61
C ALA A 302 -7.24 -25.71 36.84
N GLN A 303 -6.95 -24.49 36.38
CA GLN A 303 -7.90 -23.37 36.43
C GLN A 303 -9.12 -23.64 35.54
N ALA A 304 -8.91 -24.15 34.33
CA ALA A 304 -9.98 -24.56 33.43
C ALA A 304 -10.85 -25.67 34.05
N ARG A 305 -10.25 -26.66 34.72
CA ARG A 305 -11.01 -27.72 35.42
C ARG A 305 -11.90 -27.16 36.53
N ASN A 306 -11.48 -26.12 37.25
CA ASN A 306 -12.33 -25.47 38.24
C ASN A 306 -13.47 -24.64 37.60
N ALA A 307 -13.21 -24.01 36.45
CA ALA A 307 -14.19 -23.18 35.75
C ALA A 307 -15.24 -24.01 35.01
N VAL A 308 -14.80 -25.00 34.23
CA VAL A 308 -15.63 -25.75 33.26
C VAL A 308 -15.52 -27.27 33.41
N GLY A 309 -15.01 -27.79 34.53
CA GLY A 309 -14.88 -29.25 34.75
C GLY A 309 -16.19 -29.99 34.98
N GLU A 310 -17.33 -29.30 35.03
CA GLU A 310 -18.68 -29.89 35.00
C GLU A 310 -19.26 -29.70 33.60
N ILE A 311 -19.87 -30.75 33.02
CA ILE A 311 -20.36 -30.71 31.62
C ILE A 311 -21.40 -29.60 31.38
N THR A 312 -22.21 -29.28 32.40
CA THR A 312 -23.17 -28.16 32.36
C THR A 312 -22.47 -26.82 32.26
N ARG A 313 -21.42 -26.58 33.06
CA ARG A 313 -20.60 -25.37 33.00
C ARG A 313 -19.81 -25.27 31.70
N TYR A 314 -19.28 -26.39 31.21
CA TYR A 314 -18.62 -26.46 29.91
C TYR A 314 -19.56 -26.10 28.76
N THR A 315 -20.78 -26.65 28.78
CA THR A 315 -21.81 -26.34 27.79
C THR A 315 -22.18 -24.86 27.81
N SER A 316 -22.44 -24.29 28.99
CA SER A 316 -22.70 -22.85 29.14
C SER A 316 -21.54 -21.99 28.66
N TRP A 317 -20.31 -22.38 28.97
CA TRP A 317 -19.10 -21.70 28.48
C TRP A 317 -19.02 -21.73 26.96
N LEU A 318 -19.25 -22.87 26.30
CA LEU A 318 -19.24 -22.95 24.84
C LEU A 318 -20.32 -22.10 24.19
N ILE A 319 -21.54 -22.13 24.72
CA ILE A 319 -22.64 -21.30 24.20
C ILE A 319 -22.25 -19.82 24.24
N GLN A 320 -21.66 -19.38 25.36
CA GLN A 320 -21.22 -18.00 25.52
C GLN A 320 -19.99 -17.66 24.66
N ALA A 321 -18.98 -18.52 24.66
CA ALA A 321 -17.70 -18.26 24.02
C ALA A 321 -17.77 -18.35 22.48
N LEU A 322 -18.63 -19.23 21.96
CA LEU A 322 -18.95 -19.34 20.53
C LEU A 322 -20.13 -18.45 20.10
N THR A 323 -20.74 -17.70 21.03
CA THR A 323 -21.88 -16.80 20.76
C THR A 323 -23.02 -17.48 19.99
N LEU A 324 -23.39 -18.69 20.43
CA LEU A 324 -24.41 -19.51 19.75
C LEU A 324 -25.81 -18.93 19.97
N ASN A 325 -26.63 -18.90 18.91
CA ASN A 325 -28.06 -18.61 19.06
C ASN A 325 -28.80 -19.79 19.73
N GLU A 326 -30.07 -19.61 20.14
CA GLU A 326 -30.82 -20.67 20.84
C GLU A 326 -30.95 -21.98 20.04
N GLY A 327 -31.07 -21.91 18.71
CA GLY A 327 -31.11 -23.11 17.87
C GLY A 327 -29.77 -23.86 17.84
N GLU A 328 -28.67 -23.12 17.71
CA GLU A 328 -27.30 -23.65 17.76
C GLU A 328 -26.96 -24.20 19.16
N ALA A 329 -27.39 -23.50 20.21
CA ALA A 329 -27.22 -23.92 21.59
C ALA A 329 -27.97 -25.24 21.87
N GLU A 330 -29.17 -25.42 21.33
CA GLU A 330 -29.91 -26.67 21.46
C GLU A 330 -29.23 -27.84 20.72
N SER A 331 -28.72 -27.60 19.51
CA SER A 331 -27.90 -28.58 18.78
C SER A 331 -26.66 -28.99 19.58
N LEU A 332 -25.97 -28.03 20.21
CA LEU A 332 -24.82 -28.31 21.05
C LEU A 332 -25.20 -29.07 22.34
N ARG A 333 -26.31 -28.71 23.01
CA ARG A 333 -26.81 -29.44 24.19
C ARG A 333 -27.14 -30.89 23.84
N SER A 334 -27.80 -31.10 22.70
CA SER A 334 -28.09 -32.44 22.17
C SER A 334 -26.81 -33.25 21.96
N LEU A 335 -25.81 -32.65 21.30
CA LEU A 335 -24.49 -33.25 21.04
C LEU A 335 -23.80 -33.72 22.33
N LEU A 336 -23.76 -32.86 23.36
CA LEU A 336 -23.05 -33.12 24.61
C LEU A 336 -23.82 -34.05 25.57
N SER A 337 -25.14 -34.17 25.39
CA SER A 337 -26.01 -35.04 26.20
C SER A 337 -25.97 -36.52 25.79
N ALA A 338 -25.55 -36.83 24.55
CA ALA A 338 -25.51 -38.18 24.00
C ALA A 338 -24.15 -38.52 23.36
N PRO A 339 -23.05 -38.59 24.13
CA PRO A 339 -21.68 -38.77 23.62
C PRO A 339 -21.40 -40.14 22.97
N ALA A 340 -22.35 -41.08 23.00
CA ALA A 340 -22.26 -42.41 22.37
C ALA A 340 -22.78 -42.45 20.92
N LEU A 341 -23.15 -41.31 20.33
CA LEU A 341 -23.58 -41.20 18.94
C LEU A 341 -22.39 -41.49 17.99
N GLY A 342 -22.62 -42.32 16.97
CA GLY A 342 -21.59 -42.62 15.96
C GLY A 342 -21.27 -41.41 15.05
N GLU A 343 -20.11 -41.45 14.39
CA GLU A 343 -19.58 -40.38 13.52
C GLU A 343 -20.59 -39.73 12.57
N GLN A 344 -21.49 -40.52 11.99
CA GLN A 344 -22.51 -40.05 11.05
C GLN A 344 -23.51 -39.05 11.65
N HIS A 345 -23.63 -38.99 12.99
CA HIS A 345 -24.59 -38.12 13.67
C HIS A 345 -23.97 -36.83 14.20
N TYR A 346 -22.74 -36.87 14.73
CA TYR A 346 -22.14 -35.69 15.35
C TYR A 346 -21.34 -34.80 14.37
N LEU A 347 -20.68 -35.39 13.36
CA LEU A 347 -19.84 -34.61 12.43
C LEU A 347 -20.62 -33.55 11.65
N PRO A 348 -21.83 -33.81 11.12
CA PRO A 348 -22.59 -32.78 10.41
C PRO A 348 -22.97 -31.58 11.31
N ILE A 349 -23.32 -31.85 12.57
CA ILE A 349 -23.67 -30.80 13.54
C ILE A 349 -22.43 -29.96 13.86
N ILE A 350 -21.27 -30.61 14.08
CA ILE A 350 -20.01 -29.92 14.32
C ILE A 350 -19.59 -29.10 13.10
N GLU A 351 -19.71 -29.66 11.89
CA GLU A 351 -19.42 -28.96 10.63
C GLU A 351 -20.27 -27.69 10.49
N GLU A 352 -21.57 -27.78 10.72
CA GLU A 352 -22.49 -26.64 10.64
C GLU A 352 -22.20 -25.58 11.70
N LEU A 353 -22.02 -25.98 12.97
CA LEU A 353 -21.70 -25.07 14.06
C LEU A 353 -20.35 -24.37 13.84
N THR A 354 -19.35 -25.13 13.37
CA THR A 354 -18.01 -24.62 13.07
C THR A 354 -18.04 -23.64 11.90
N TYR A 355 -18.70 -23.99 10.79
CA TYR A 355 -18.82 -23.12 9.63
C TYR A 355 -19.47 -21.79 10.04
N ARG A 356 -20.62 -21.83 10.73
CA ARG A 356 -21.31 -20.61 11.17
C ARG A 356 -20.51 -19.78 12.15
N TYR A 357 -19.78 -20.42 13.06
CA TYR A 357 -18.92 -19.71 14.00
C TYR A 357 -17.80 -18.98 13.26
N LEU A 358 -17.12 -19.65 12.33
CA LEU A 358 -16.01 -19.08 11.56
C LEU A 358 -16.48 -18.01 10.55
N ASP A 359 -17.64 -18.22 9.91
CA ASP A 359 -18.25 -17.24 9.00
C ASP A 359 -18.63 -15.94 9.72
N ARG A 360 -18.95 -16.00 11.02
CA ARG A 360 -19.17 -14.83 11.90
C ARG A 360 -17.88 -14.28 12.50
N ASP A 361 -16.73 -14.47 11.85
CA ASP A 361 -15.40 -14.10 12.34
C ASP A 361 -15.08 -14.72 13.72
N GLY A 362 -15.45 -15.97 13.95
CA GLY A 362 -15.09 -16.72 15.15
C GLY A 362 -13.58 -16.94 15.28
N ASP A 363 -13.08 -17.01 16.52
CA ASP A 363 -11.67 -17.30 16.81
C ASP A 363 -11.40 -18.82 16.70
N PRO A 364 -10.67 -19.29 15.67
CA PRO A 364 -10.46 -20.72 15.43
C PRO A 364 -9.66 -21.40 16.56
N ASP A 365 -8.84 -20.66 17.30
CA ASP A 365 -8.09 -21.23 18.43
C ASP A 365 -9.04 -21.71 19.55
N LEU A 366 -10.17 -21.03 19.73
CA LEU A 366 -11.15 -21.40 20.75
C LEU A 366 -11.82 -22.75 20.46
N LEU A 367 -12.03 -23.10 19.18
CA LEU A 367 -12.55 -24.42 18.80
C LEU A 367 -11.58 -25.54 19.19
N SER A 368 -10.29 -25.32 18.94
CA SER A 368 -9.23 -26.25 19.28
C SER A 368 -9.08 -26.39 20.80
N GLU A 369 -9.17 -25.27 21.52
CA GLU A 369 -9.15 -25.23 22.99
C GLU A 369 -10.37 -25.94 23.60
N ALA A 370 -11.56 -25.71 23.05
CA ALA A 370 -12.78 -26.40 23.44
C ALA A 370 -12.61 -27.92 23.30
N LEU A 371 -12.20 -28.39 22.12
CA LEU A 371 -11.95 -29.81 21.90
C LEU A 371 -10.91 -30.37 22.88
N PHE A 372 -9.84 -29.62 23.15
CA PHE A 372 -8.82 -30.01 24.12
C PHE A 372 -9.41 -30.18 25.53
N PHE A 373 -10.19 -29.22 26.03
CA PHE A 373 -10.82 -29.32 27.36
C PHE A 373 -11.87 -30.43 27.43
N TYR A 374 -12.63 -30.65 26.36
CA TYR A 374 -13.54 -31.78 26.29
C TYR A 374 -12.80 -33.11 26.38
N CYS A 375 -11.71 -33.23 25.61
CA CYS A 375 -10.81 -34.36 25.68
C CYS A 375 -10.29 -34.57 27.10
N GLU A 376 -9.77 -33.52 27.74
CA GLU A 376 -9.17 -33.64 29.07
C GLU A 376 -10.15 -33.93 30.22
N PHE A 377 -11.36 -33.41 30.16
CA PHE A 377 -12.29 -33.45 31.31
C PHE A 377 -13.39 -34.50 31.17
N PHE A 378 -13.81 -34.83 29.95
CA PHE A 378 -15.03 -35.61 29.72
C PHE A 378 -14.84 -36.81 28.79
N ALA A 379 -13.92 -36.74 27.83
CA ALA A 379 -13.85 -37.73 26.76
C ALA A 379 -13.39 -39.13 27.21
N THR A 380 -13.99 -40.15 26.60
CA THR A 380 -13.55 -41.54 26.67
C THR A 380 -12.21 -41.73 25.93
N PRO A 381 -11.45 -42.81 26.22
CA PRO A 381 -10.22 -43.12 25.49
C PRO A 381 -10.43 -43.22 23.97
N ASP A 382 -11.49 -43.91 23.54
CA ASP A 382 -11.80 -44.11 22.12
C ASP A 382 -12.07 -42.77 21.39
N PHE A 383 -12.78 -41.84 22.06
CA PHE A 383 -13.02 -40.51 21.51
C PHE A 383 -11.70 -39.75 21.30
N ARG A 384 -10.75 -39.83 22.24
CA ARG A 384 -9.45 -39.14 22.13
C ARG A 384 -8.60 -39.69 20.99
N SER A 385 -8.62 -41.00 20.76
CA SER A 385 -7.80 -41.63 19.74
C SER A 385 -8.37 -41.55 18.33
N GLU A 386 -9.70 -41.52 18.17
CA GLU A 386 -10.34 -41.64 16.86
C GLU A 386 -11.17 -40.41 16.46
N ALA A 387 -12.06 -39.95 17.35
CA ALA A 387 -13.00 -38.86 17.04
C ALA A 387 -12.36 -37.47 17.09
N ALA A 388 -11.49 -37.21 18.07
CA ALA A 388 -10.90 -35.90 18.30
C ALA A 388 -10.04 -35.43 17.12
N GLN A 389 -9.24 -36.32 16.53
CA GLN A 389 -8.44 -35.98 15.35
C GLN A 389 -9.32 -35.54 14.18
N ARG A 390 -10.39 -36.30 13.88
CA ARG A 390 -11.32 -36.00 12.79
C ARG A 390 -12.09 -34.68 13.01
N ILE A 391 -12.48 -34.40 14.25
CA ILE A 391 -13.09 -33.11 14.59
C ILE A 391 -12.09 -31.96 14.36
N GLY A 392 -10.82 -32.15 14.74
CA GLY A 392 -9.76 -31.19 14.43
C GLY A 392 -9.57 -30.96 12.93
N GLU A 393 -9.61 -32.02 12.12
CA GLU A 393 -9.56 -31.92 10.65
C GLU A 393 -10.77 -31.16 10.08
N VAL A 394 -11.97 -31.37 10.64
CA VAL A 394 -13.17 -30.58 10.29
C VAL A 394 -12.95 -29.10 10.60
N PHE A 395 -12.40 -28.74 11.77
CA PHE A 395 -12.13 -27.35 12.11
C PHE A 395 -11.19 -26.68 11.10
N LEU A 396 -10.11 -27.37 10.72
CA LEU A 396 -9.17 -26.87 9.72
C LEU A 396 -9.84 -26.71 8.34
N ARG A 397 -10.59 -27.72 7.90
CA ARG A 397 -11.28 -27.68 6.60
C ARG A 397 -12.32 -26.57 6.52
N GLN A 398 -13.12 -26.38 7.57
CA GLN A 398 -14.13 -25.31 7.60
C GLN A 398 -13.48 -23.93 7.64
N ARG A 399 -12.38 -23.77 8.37
CA ARG A 399 -11.59 -22.52 8.36
C ARG A 399 -11.09 -22.19 6.96
N ASP A 400 -10.48 -23.15 6.28
CA ASP A 400 -9.93 -22.93 4.95
C ASP A 400 -11.04 -22.66 3.91
N LEU A 401 -12.20 -23.31 4.05
CA LEU A 401 -13.39 -23.07 3.23
C LEU A 401 -13.91 -21.63 3.39
N VAL A 402 -14.20 -21.20 4.62
CA VAL A 402 -14.71 -19.85 4.92
C VAL A 402 -13.72 -18.79 4.44
N ALA A 403 -12.42 -18.98 4.70
CA ALA A 403 -11.39 -18.06 4.23
C ALA A 403 -11.34 -17.95 2.69
N HIS A 404 -11.53 -19.07 1.98
CA HIS A 404 -11.57 -19.08 0.52
C HIS A 404 -12.82 -18.38 -0.03
N GLU A 405 -13.99 -18.63 0.55
CA GLU A 405 -15.25 -17.98 0.17
C GLU A 405 -15.16 -16.46 0.35
N HIS A 406 -14.73 -15.98 1.53
CA HIS A 406 -14.55 -14.55 1.79
C HIS A 406 -13.52 -13.92 0.86
N ALA A 407 -12.40 -14.61 0.56
CA ALA A 407 -11.39 -14.11 -0.37
C ALA A 407 -11.91 -14.03 -1.82
N TYR A 408 -12.70 -15.01 -2.26
CA TYR A 408 -13.33 -15.01 -3.57
C TYR A 408 -14.34 -13.86 -3.72
N GLU A 409 -15.21 -13.68 -2.72
CA GLU A 409 -16.17 -12.57 -2.69
C GLU A 409 -15.47 -11.20 -2.74
N LEU A 410 -14.42 -11.01 -1.93
CA LEU A 410 -13.63 -9.79 -1.95
C LEU A 410 -13.00 -9.55 -3.33
N SER A 411 -12.44 -10.59 -3.97
CA SER A 411 -11.85 -10.47 -5.30
C SER A 411 -12.89 -10.06 -6.36
N GLN A 412 -14.13 -10.58 -6.28
CA GLN A 412 -15.19 -10.18 -7.20
C GLN A 412 -15.64 -8.74 -6.97
N GLN A 413 -15.74 -8.31 -5.70
CA GLN A 413 -16.05 -6.92 -5.35
C GLN A 413 -14.97 -5.95 -5.84
N THR A 414 -13.69 -6.26 -5.61
CA THR A 414 -12.55 -5.43 -6.06
C THR A 414 -12.56 -5.26 -7.59
N LYS A 415 -12.78 -6.35 -8.34
CA LYS A 415 -12.83 -6.28 -9.80
C LYS A 415 -13.90 -5.31 -10.32
N ARG A 416 -15.13 -5.40 -9.80
CA ARG A 416 -16.24 -4.49 -10.18
C ARG A 416 -15.93 -3.04 -9.82
N LEU A 417 -15.30 -2.85 -8.66
CA LEU A 417 -14.95 -1.53 -8.17
C LEU A 417 -13.85 -0.88 -9.02
N ASP A 418 -12.89 -1.66 -9.50
CA ASP A 418 -11.84 -1.19 -10.42
C ASP A 418 -12.43 -0.82 -11.80
N GLU A 419 -13.41 -1.59 -12.30
CA GLU A 419 -14.18 -1.27 -13.51
C GLU A 419 -14.93 0.08 -13.34
N LEU A 420 -15.66 0.25 -12.23
CA LEU A 420 -16.34 1.51 -11.89
C LEU A 420 -15.36 2.68 -11.79
N LYS A 421 -14.22 2.51 -11.11
CA LYS A 421 -13.18 3.56 -10.99
C LYS A 421 -12.65 3.98 -12.35
N GLY A 422 -12.36 3.01 -13.23
CA GLY A 422 -11.88 3.28 -14.58
C GLY A 422 -12.88 4.13 -15.39
N GLU A 423 -14.16 3.75 -15.36
CA GLU A 423 -15.21 4.50 -16.07
C GLU A 423 -15.45 5.89 -15.46
N LEU A 424 -15.49 5.99 -14.12
CA LEU A 424 -15.64 7.27 -13.41
C LEU A 424 -14.51 8.25 -13.71
N LEU A 425 -13.25 7.79 -13.75
CA LEU A 425 -12.11 8.65 -14.08
C LEU A 425 -12.12 9.12 -15.54
N SER A 426 -12.78 8.38 -16.44
CA SER A 426 -12.94 8.77 -17.85
C SER A 426 -14.09 9.76 -18.09
N THR A 427 -14.95 9.99 -17.09
CA THR A 427 -16.13 10.82 -17.25
C THR A 427 -15.78 12.30 -17.43
N ARG A 428 -16.48 12.97 -18.34
CA ARG A 428 -16.27 14.39 -18.66
C ARG A 428 -17.37 15.32 -18.16
N SER A 429 -18.47 14.75 -17.67
CA SER A 429 -19.61 15.52 -17.17
C SER A 429 -20.12 14.91 -15.87
N VAL A 430 -20.47 15.78 -14.93
CA VAL A 430 -21.10 15.41 -13.66
C VAL A 430 -22.45 14.70 -13.89
N ASP A 431 -23.19 15.08 -14.93
CA ASP A 431 -24.52 14.52 -15.23
C ASP A 431 -24.45 13.05 -15.70
N ALA A 432 -23.29 12.58 -16.15
CA ALA A 432 -23.09 11.20 -16.55
C ALA A 432 -22.83 10.24 -15.37
N ILE A 433 -22.39 10.78 -14.23
CA ILE A 433 -21.98 9.99 -13.06
C ILE A 433 -23.12 9.12 -12.51
N PRO A 434 -24.38 9.61 -12.33
CA PRO A 434 -25.46 8.77 -11.81
C PRO A 434 -25.71 7.50 -12.65
N SER A 435 -25.57 7.59 -13.98
CA SER A 435 -25.77 6.43 -14.87
C SER A 435 -24.66 5.39 -14.72
N LEU A 436 -23.42 5.82 -14.50
CA LEU A 436 -22.29 4.92 -14.23
C LEU A 436 -22.46 4.23 -12.87
N LEU A 437 -22.93 4.96 -11.85
CA LEU A 437 -23.21 4.38 -10.55
C LEU A 437 -24.26 3.28 -10.63
N ASP A 438 -25.37 3.49 -11.34
CA ASP A 438 -26.40 2.45 -11.49
C ASP A 438 -25.91 1.14 -12.12
N GLN A 439 -25.06 1.24 -13.15
CA GLN A 439 -24.51 0.09 -13.86
C GLN A 439 -23.71 -0.85 -12.94
N HIS A 440 -22.99 -0.29 -11.96
CA HIS A 440 -22.02 -1.04 -11.15
C HIS A 440 -22.44 -1.26 -9.69
N LEU A 441 -23.30 -0.39 -9.14
CA LEU A 441 -23.65 -0.40 -7.71
C LEU A 441 -24.68 -1.48 -7.33
N PHE A 442 -25.63 -1.81 -8.21
CA PHE A 442 -26.67 -2.80 -7.91
C PHE A 442 -26.10 -4.18 -7.52
N PRO A 443 -25.15 -4.77 -8.27
CA PRO A 443 -24.54 -6.04 -7.88
C PRO A 443 -23.66 -6.00 -6.63
N LEU A 444 -23.32 -4.81 -6.15
CA LEU A 444 -22.57 -4.58 -4.92
C LEU A 444 -23.50 -4.45 -3.70
N GLY A 445 -24.80 -4.70 -3.87
CA GLY A 445 -25.80 -4.61 -2.79
C GLY A 445 -26.25 -3.18 -2.51
N ILE A 446 -26.12 -2.26 -3.48
CA ILE A 446 -26.58 -0.87 -3.39
C ILE A 446 -27.72 -0.68 -4.39
N GLU A 447 -28.94 -0.69 -3.87
CA GLU A 447 -30.19 -0.70 -4.66
C GLU A 447 -30.69 0.70 -5.00
N HIS A 448 -30.25 1.70 -4.23
CA HIS A 448 -30.64 3.10 -4.40
C HIS A 448 -29.39 3.97 -4.32
N ASN A 449 -29.29 4.98 -5.19
CA ASN A 449 -28.21 5.96 -5.13
C ASN A 449 -28.73 7.33 -5.53
N TYR A 450 -28.29 8.38 -4.84
CA TYR A 450 -28.69 9.76 -5.12
C TYR A 450 -27.48 10.68 -4.98
N LEU A 451 -27.09 11.33 -6.07
CA LEU A 451 -25.96 12.26 -6.09
C LEU A 451 -26.43 13.69 -5.87
N VAL A 452 -25.87 14.36 -4.86
CA VAL A 452 -26.13 15.76 -4.55
C VAL A 452 -24.83 16.53 -4.51
N LEU A 453 -24.80 17.68 -5.20
CA LEU A 453 -23.72 18.66 -5.08
C LEU A 453 -24.19 19.85 -4.22
N THR A 454 -23.27 20.42 -3.44
CA THR A 454 -23.56 21.58 -2.60
C THR A 454 -22.90 22.83 -3.17
N GLY A 455 -23.64 23.94 -3.25
CA GLY A 455 -23.12 25.21 -3.76
C GLY A 455 -23.76 26.42 -3.07
N GLY A 456 -22.95 27.24 -2.40
CA GLY A 456 -23.43 28.42 -1.66
C GLY A 456 -24.45 28.06 -0.57
N GLU A 457 -25.65 28.64 -0.69
CA GLU A 457 -26.80 28.49 0.22
C GLU A 457 -27.79 27.37 -0.19
N SER A 458 -27.50 26.62 -1.26
CA SER A 458 -28.40 25.59 -1.81
C SER A 458 -27.69 24.27 -2.13
N SER A 459 -28.48 23.20 -2.26
CA SER A 459 -28.05 21.90 -2.74
C SER A 459 -28.69 21.61 -4.10
N THR A 460 -27.99 20.87 -4.96
CA THR A 460 -28.45 20.47 -6.29
C THR A 460 -28.41 18.96 -6.41
N PHE A 461 -29.57 18.33 -6.58
CA PHE A 461 -29.69 16.92 -6.89
C PHE A 461 -29.36 16.73 -8.36
N ILE A 462 -28.30 15.98 -8.67
CA ILE A 462 -27.82 15.78 -10.04
C ILE A 462 -28.60 14.65 -10.73
N GLY A 463 -28.87 13.58 -9.99
CA GLY A 463 -29.55 12.40 -10.50
C GLY A 463 -29.35 11.22 -9.56
N GLY A 464 -30.07 10.13 -9.82
CA GLY A 464 -30.00 8.93 -9.01
C GLY A 464 -30.92 7.84 -9.51
N TYR A 465 -30.93 6.72 -8.79
CA TYR A 465 -31.72 5.55 -9.11
C TYR A 465 -32.43 5.02 -7.87
N ARG A 466 -33.66 4.54 -8.06
CA ARG A 466 -34.49 3.93 -7.03
C ARG A 466 -34.95 2.55 -7.51
N GLY A 467 -34.24 1.50 -7.12
CA GLY A 467 -34.60 0.13 -7.47
C GLY A 467 -34.50 -0.11 -8.98
N GLY A 468 -33.46 0.46 -9.61
CA GLY A 468 -33.25 0.45 -11.06
C GLY A 468 -34.08 1.48 -11.84
N GLU A 469 -35.01 2.21 -11.21
CA GLU A 469 -35.73 3.33 -11.84
C GLU A 469 -34.87 4.60 -11.82
N ARG A 470 -34.56 5.15 -13.00
CA ARG A 470 -33.80 6.40 -13.15
C ARG A 470 -34.62 7.61 -12.70
N ILE A 471 -33.99 8.50 -11.92
CA ILE A 471 -34.54 9.77 -11.46
C ILE A 471 -33.62 10.89 -11.94
N ASP A 472 -34.14 11.70 -12.87
CA ASP A 472 -33.38 12.78 -13.49
C ASP A 472 -33.30 14.04 -12.62
N GLY A 473 -32.12 14.68 -12.63
CA GLY A 473 -31.91 16.07 -12.21
C GLY A 473 -31.61 16.98 -13.40
N PRO A 474 -31.06 18.20 -13.20
CA PRO A 474 -30.74 18.80 -11.90
C PRO A 474 -31.97 19.41 -11.21
N ILE A 475 -32.09 19.24 -9.90
CA ILE A 475 -33.13 19.89 -9.07
C ILE A 475 -32.46 20.65 -7.93
N VAL A 476 -32.65 21.97 -7.85
CA VAL A 476 -32.12 22.82 -6.77
C VAL A 476 -33.09 22.85 -5.59
N PHE A 477 -32.58 22.73 -4.37
CA PHE A 477 -33.35 22.71 -3.14
C PHE A 477 -32.57 23.29 -1.95
N ALA A 478 -33.25 23.47 -0.82
CA ALA A 478 -32.66 24.08 0.38
C ALA A 478 -31.58 23.19 1.01
N LYS A 479 -30.46 23.79 1.41
CA LYS A 479 -29.26 23.09 1.90
C LYS A 479 -29.46 22.23 3.17
N HIS A 480 -30.49 22.52 3.96
CA HIS A 480 -30.82 21.75 5.16
C HIS A 480 -31.59 20.45 4.85
N LEU A 481 -32.16 20.29 3.66
CA LEU A 481 -32.84 19.06 3.27
C LEU A 481 -31.82 18.04 2.73
N LEU A 482 -32.09 16.74 2.92
CA LEU A 482 -31.24 15.67 2.41
C LEU A 482 -31.41 15.49 0.89
N LEU A 483 -32.65 15.55 0.42
CA LEU A 483 -33.06 15.43 -0.99
C LEU A 483 -34.21 16.41 -1.28
N PRO A 484 -34.54 16.68 -2.56
CA PRO A 484 -35.74 17.44 -2.92
C PRO A 484 -36.97 16.86 -2.23
N GLN A 485 -37.82 17.71 -1.65
CA GLN A 485 -38.89 17.28 -0.74
C GLN A 485 -39.81 16.16 -1.28
N PRO A 486 -40.25 16.18 -2.56
CA PRO A 486 -41.05 15.08 -3.12
C PRO A 486 -40.30 13.75 -3.15
N LEU A 487 -39.00 13.78 -3.47
CA LEU A 487 -38.14 12.60 -3.51
C LEU A 487 -37.84 12.12 -2.09
N ASN A 488 -37.53 13.04 -1.19
CA ASN A 488 -37.22 12.74 0.21
C ASN A 488 -38.41 12.05 0.90
N GLN A 489 -39.64 12.49 0.63
CA GLN A 489 -40.87 11.89 1.16
C GLN A 489 -41.20 10.53 0.53
N ALA A 490 -40.72 10.25 -0.69
CA ALA A 490 -40.98 9.03 -1.44
C ALA A 490 -39.82 8.02 -1.41
N LEU A 491 -38.89 8.17 -0.46
CA LEU A 491 -37.80 7.21 -0.25
C LEU A 491 -38.35 5.87 0.26
N PRO A 492 -37.99 4.73 -0.34
CA PRO A 492 -38.38 3.42 0.17
C PRO A 492 -37.77 3.13 1.54
N ARG A 493 -38.24 2.05 2.18
CA ARG A 493 -37.66 1.58 3.43
C ARG A 493 -36.34 0.87 3.16
N CYS A 494 -35.25 1.42 3.69
CA CYS A 494 -33.89 0.98 3.44
C CYS A 494 -32.94 1.51 4.52
N VAL A 495 -31.72 0.97 4.55
CA VAL A 495 -30.57 1.56 5.24
C VAL A 495 -29.83 2.43 4.23
N TYR A 496 -29.81 3.74 4.48
CA TYR A 496 -29.14 4.73 3.66
C TYR A 496 -27.82 5.15 4.31
N VAL A 497 -26.72 5.07 3.56
CA VAL A 497 -25.44 5.65 3.93
C VAL A 497 -25.31 7.00 3.24
N VAL A 498 -25.09 8.05 4.03
CA VAL A 498 -24.85 9.42 3.54
C VAL A 498 -23.35 9.65 3.56
N GLU A 499 -22.74 9.62 2.39
CA GLU A 499 -21.30 9.71 2.17
C GLU A 499 -20.91 11.14 1.73
N PRO A 500 -20.00 11.83 2.43
CA PRO A 500 -19.58 13.18 2.07
C PRO A 500 -18.59 13.14 0.90
N LEU A 501 -18.82 13.98 -0.10
CA LEU A 501 -17.95 14.11 -1.27
C LEU A 501 -17.08 15.35 -1.10
N TYR A 502 -15.76 15.17 -1.15
CA TYR A 502 -14.79 16.22 -0.91
C TYR A 502 -13.45 15.89 -1.58
N MET A 503 -12.68 16.92 -1.94
CA MET A 503 -11.31 16.78 -2.42
C MET A 503 -10.52 18.08 -2.20
N GLU A 504 -9.22 17.99 -1.91
CA GLU A 504 -8.30 19.15 -1.84
C GLU A 504 -8.81 20.30 -0.95
N ASN A 505 -9.26 20.00 0.27
CA ASN A 505 -9.82 21.00 1.20
C ASN A 505 -11.14 21.66 0.75
N GLN A 506 -11.88 21.06 -0.20
CA GLN A 506 -13.17 21.58 -0.66
C GLN A 506 -14.29 20.53 -0.52
N PRO A 507 -15.41 20.87 0.14
CA PRO A 507 -16.62 20.05 0.10
C PRO A 507 -17.29 20.20 -1.28
N LEU A 508 -17.63 19.06 -1.90
CA LEU A 508 -18.27 19.00 -3.21
C LEU A 508 -19.78 18.73 -3.08
N GLY A 509 -20.16 17.88 -2.12
CA GLY A 509 -21.54 17.45 -1.94
C GLY A 509 -21.62 16.18 -1.11
N TYR A 510 -22.60 15.33 -1.41
CA TYR A 510 -22.77 14.05 -0.76
C TYR A 510 -23.52 13.05 -1.65
N LEU A 511 -23.35 11.78 -1.33
CA LEU A 511 -24.01 10.64 -1.97
C LEU A 511 -24.91 9.96 -0.95
N VAL A 512 -26.14 9.63 -1.33
CA VAL A 512 -27.06 8.85 -0.48
C VAL A 512 -27.22 7.47 -1.10
N LEU A 513 -26.71 6.44 -0.43
CA LEU A 513 -26.67 5.06 -0.91
C LEU A 513 -27.59 4.16 -0.09
N GLY A 514 -28.65 3.65 -0.69
CA GLY A 514 -29.50 2.62 -0.08
C GLY A 514 -28.89 1.24 -0.28
N THR A 515 -28.54 0.57 0.81
CA THR A 515 -27.77 -0.67 0.75
C THR A 515 -28.33 -1.78 1.64
N THR A 516 -28.17 -3.01 1.17
CA THR A 516 -28.39 -4.26 1.91
C THR A 516 -27.07 -4.94 2.29
N GLY A 517 -25.97 -4.57 1.63
CA GLY A 517 -24.60 -5.01 1.94
C GLY A 517 -23.90 -4.03 2.87
N TYR A 518 -23.82 -4.36 4.16
CA TYR A 518 -23.27 -3.45 5.16
C TYR A 518 -21.73 -3.41 5.18
N SER A 519 -21.09 -3.01 4.08
CA SER A 519 -19.62 -2.93 3.95
C SER A 519 -19.11 -1.49 3.97
N GLY A 520 -18.39 -1.10 5.02
CA GLY A 520 -17.91 0.28 5.17
C GLY A 520 -16.74 0.63 4.27
N SER A 521 -15.83 -0.31 4.02
CA SER A 521 -14.70 -0.11 3.10
C SER A 521 -15.18 0.14 1.67
N LEU A 522 -16.20 -0.60 1.23
CA LEU A 522 -16.83 -0.42 -0.07
C LEU A 522 -17.42 0.98 -0.23
N MET A 523 -18.15 1.49 0.77
CA MET A 523 -18.73 2.83 0.72
C MET A 523 -17.66 3.91 0.64
N GLU A 524 -16.58 3.77 1.42
CA GLU A 524 -15.44 4.69 1.41
C GLU A 524 -14.74 4.72 0.04
N GLU A 525 -14.54 3.56 -0.60
CA GLU A 525 -13.94 3.49 -1.93
C GLU A 525 -14.84 4.12 -3.01
N ILE A 526 -16.16 3.89 -2.95
CA ILE A 526 -17.13 4.55 -3.84
C ILE A 526 -17.10 6.07 -3.63
N ARG A 527 -17.17 6.54 -2.38
CA ARG A 527 -17.09 7.97 -2.02
C ARG A 527 -15.82 8.61 -2.60
N SER A 528 -14.67 7.95 -2.45
CA SER A 528 -13.40 8.44 -2.96
C SER A 528 -13.39 8.50 -4.49
N ALA A 529 -13.82 7.43 -5.17
CA ALA A 529 -13.87 7.38 -6.64
C ALA A 529 -14.80 8.46 -7.22
N VAL A 530 -15.98 8.65 -6.62
CA VAL A 530 -16.96 9.66 -7.03
C VAL A 530 -16.44 11.07 -6.78
N SER A 531 -15.79 11.32 -5.63
CA SER A 531 -15.18 12.63 -5.34
C SER A 531 -14.12 13.00 -6.38
N SER A 532 -13.26 12.06 -6.75
CA SER A 532 -12.25 12.23 -7.79
C SER A 532 -12.86 12.52 -9.16
N ALA A 533 -13.90 11.76 -9.55
CA ALA A 533 -14.58 11.95 -10.83
C ALA A 533 -15.31 13.30 -10.92
N ILE A 534 -16.01 13.72 -9.85
CA ILE A 534 -16.69 15.02 -9.79
C ILE A 534 -15.68 16.16 -9.92
N LYS A 535 -14.58 16.12 -9.18
CA LYS A 535 -13.55 17.14 -9.31
C LYS A 535 -12.97 17.14 -10.72
N GLY A 536 -12.64 15.99 -11.30
CA GLY A 536 -12.15 15.89 -12.67
C GLY A 536 -13.11 16.53 -13.68
N ALA A 537 -14.40 16.23 -13.59
CA ALA A 537 -15.44 16.82 -14.42
C ALA A 537 -15.61 18.33 -14.17
N LEU A 538 -15.60 18.77 -12.90
CA LEU A 538 -15.69 20.19 -12.54
C LEU A 538 -14.45 20.98 -12.96
N LEU A 539 -13.25 20.40 -12.90
CA LEU A 539 -12.01 21.02 -13.37
C LEU A 539 -12.01 21.12 -14.89
N LEU A 540 -12.48 20.10 -15.59
CA LEU A 540 -12.63 20.14 -17.05
C LEU A 540 -13.65 21.20 -17.46
N ASP A 541 -14.79 21.25 -16.78
CA ASP A 541 -15.83 22.25 -17.04
C ASP A 541 -15.40 23.66 -16.61
N ALA A 542 -14.66 23.81 -15.51
CA ALA A 542 -14.03 25.06 -15.11
C ALA A 542 -12.92 25.46 -16.07
N ALA A 543 -12.17 24.53 -16.67
CA ALA A 543 -11.18 24.81 -17.70
C ALA A 543 -11.87 25.23 -19.01
N ASN A 544 -12.99 24.62 -19.37
CA ASN A 544 -13.81 25.02 -20.51
C ASN A 544 -14.44 26.40 -20.27
N ARG A 545 -15.02 26.63 -19.10
CA ARG A 545 -15.58 27.93 -18.68
C ARG A 545 -14.50 28.98 -18.50
N ALA A 546 -13.32 28.65 -18.01
CA ALA A 546 -12.17 29.53 -17.93
C ALA A 546 -11.58 29.78 -19.32
N ALA A 547 -11.71 28.87 -20.29
CA ALA A 547 -11.39 29.14 -21.69
C ALA A 547 -12.41 30.11 -22.31
N GLU A 548 -13.71 29.94 -22.04
CA GLU A 548 -14.77 30.87 -22.46
C GLU A 548 -14.71 32.23 -21.73
N GLU A 549 -14.36 32.23 -20.44
CA GLU A 549 -14.14 33.41 -19.63
C GLU A 549 -12.79 34.03 -19.94
N ALA A 550 -11.76 33.28 -20.33
CA ALA A 550 -10.53 33.82 -20.89
C ALA A 550 -10.82 34.44 -22.25
N GLU A 551 -11.75 33.90 -23.05
CA GLU A 551 -12.23 34.52 -24.29
C GLU A 551 -13.00 35.83 -24.00
N ARG A 552 -13.88 35.87 -22.98
CA ARG A 552 -14.57 37.09 -22.53
C ARG A 552 -13.68 38.06 -21.76
N ALA A 553 -12.70 37.56 -21.02
CA ALA A 553 -11.68 38.34 -20.34
C ALA A 553 -10.65 38.81 -21.33
N GLN A 554 -10.41 38.15 -22.46
CA GLN A 554 -9.65 38.65 -23.60
C GLN A 554 -10.37 39.84 -24.25
N VAL A 555 -11.70 39.88 -24.20
CA VAL A 555 -12.53 41.07 -24.53
C VAL A 555 -12.39 42.20 -23.50
N LYS A 556 -12.25 41.92 -22.18
CA LYS A 556 -11.99 42.96 -21.13
C LYS A 556 -10.50 43.32 -20.95
N ARG A 557 -9.60 42.40 -21.28
CA ARG A 557 -8.15 42.55 -21.33
C ARG A 557 -7.78 43.35 -22.58
N ALA A 558 -8.63 43.39 -23.61
CA ALA A 558 -8.58 44.40 -24.66
C ALA A 558 -8.80 45.84 -24.11
N GLU A 559 -9.58 46.03 -23.03
CA GLU A 559 -9.70 47.32 -22.32
C GLU A 559 -8.55 47.59 -21.32
N PHE A 560 -7.95 46.56 -20.70
CA PHE A 560 -6.82 46.72 -19.76
C PHE A 560 -5.46 46.84 -20.46
N PHE A 561 -5.23 46.14 -21.57
CA PHE A 561 -4.06 46.31 -22.44
C PHE A 561 -4.03 47.66 -23.15
N ALA A 562 -5.13 48.41 -23.15
CA ALA A 562 -5.12 49.82 -23.52
C ALA A 562 -4.15 50.63 -22.63
N ASN A 563 -3.81 50.15 -21.43
CA ASN A 563 -2.95 50.85 -20.46
C ASN A 563 -1.56 50.23 -20.20
N ILE A 564 -1.22 49.01 -20.63
CA ILE A 564 0.17 48.45 -20.56
C ILE A 564 0.95 48.84 -21.84
N SER A 565 0.85 50.12 -22.18
CA SER A 565 1.00 50.62 -23.54
C SER A 565 2.42 51.09 -23.90
N GLU A 566 3.49 50.53 -23.32
CA GLU A 566 4.84 50.97 -23.70
C GLU A 566 5.79 49.86 -24.17
N GLY A 567 5.74 48.66 -23.58
CA GLY A 567 6.45 47.49 -24.11
C GLY A 567 5.67 46.68 -25.16
N LEU A 568 4.36 46.54 -24.96
CA LEU A 568 3.44 45.84 -25.87
C LEU A 568 2.90 46.73 -27.00
N LYS A 569 3.24 48.04 -26.96
CA LYS A 569 2.73 49.04 -27.90
C LYS A 569 3.06 48.70 -29.35
N ARG A 570 4.31 48.28 -29.61
CA ARG A 570 4.82 48.03 -30.97
C ARG A 570 4.22 46.79 -31.67
N PRO A 571 4.01 45.65 -30.99
CA PRO A 571 3.26 44.52 -31.58
C PRO A 571 1.77 44.85 -31.79
N LEU A 572 1.11 45.49 -30.81
CA LEU A 572 -0.32 45.86 -30.90
C LEU A 572 -0.62 46.94 -31.95
N GLU A 573 0.24 47.96 -32.09
CA GLU A 573 0.15 48.99 -33.15
C GLU A 573 0.30 48.37 -34.55
N ARG A 574 1.12 47.31 -34.70
CA ARG A 574 1.27 46.57 -35.98
C ARG A 574 0.03 45.75 -36.30
N ILE A 575 -0.55 45.01 -35.35
CA ILE A 575 -1.85 44.33 -35.55
C ILE A 575 -2.94 45.35 -35.95
N HIS A 576 -2.97 46.52 -35.32
CA HIS A 576 -3.95 47.58 -35.60
C HIS A 576 -3.79 48.19 -37.00
N ALA A 577 -2.57 48.44 -37.46
CA ALA A 577 -2.29 48.93 -38.82
C ALA A 577 -2.66 47.90 -39.91
N LEU A 578 -2.47 46.61 -39.62
CA LEU A 578 -2.84 45.51 -40.51
C LEU A 578 -4.34 45.47 -40.77
N LEU A 579 -5.19 45.65 -39.75
CA LEU A 579 -6.66 45.64 -39.85
C LEU A 579 -7.25 46.74 -40.78
N GLY A 580 -6.50 47.81 -41.06
CA GLY A 580 -6.90 48.87 -41.98
C GLY A 580 -6.70 48.52 -43.47
N GLU A 581 -5.98 47.44 -43.76
CA GLU A 581 -5.82 46.92 -45.11
C GLU A 581 -7.09 46.14 -45.51
N LYS A 582 -7.55 46.27 -46.76
CA LYS A 582 -8.80 45.63 -47.24
C LYS A 582 -8.83 44.09 -47.11
N ASN A 583 -7.71 43.45 -46.81
CA ASN A 583 -7.64 42.02 -46.51
C ASN A 583 -6.33 41.65 -45.77
N PRO A 584 -6.24 41.82 -44.44
CA PRO A 584 -5.07 41.44 -43.68
C PRO A 584 -5.16 39.94 -43.36
N GLY A 585 -4.25 39.14 -43.91
CA GLY A 585 -4.27 37.68 -43.72
C GLY A 585 -4.29 37.28 -42.23
N ARG A 586 -5.17 36.33 -41.88
CA ARG A 586 -5.41 35.78 -40.52
C ARG A 586 -4.12 35.35 -39.81
N GLU A 587 -3.12 34.90 -40.58
CA GLU A 587 -1.79 34.52 -40.10
C GLU A 587 -0.98 35.70 -39.52
N ARG A 588 -1.09 36.92 -40.08
CA ARG A 588 -0.34 38.10 -39.60
C ARG A 588 -0.81 38.54 -38.20
N VAL A 589 -2.07 38.25 -37.84
CA VAL A 589 -2.65 38.58 -36.54
C VAL A 589 -2.28 37.54 -35.48
N GLN A 590 -2.31 36.25 -35.82
CA GLN A 590 -1.87 35.18 -34.91
C GLN A 590 -0.38 35.30 -34.54
N ARG A 591 0.45 35.75 -35.47
CA ARG A 591 1.90 35.93 -35.27
C ARG A 591 2.23 36.92 -34.15
N GLU A 592 1.61 38.09 -34.17
CA GLU A 592 1.86 39.14 -33.16
C GLU A 592 1.28 38.79 -31.77
N VAL A 593 0.28 37.89 -31.69
CA VAL A 593 -0.24 37.35 -30.42
C VAL A 593 0.74 36.35 -29.79
N ALA A 594 1.35 35.48 -30.59
CA ALA A 594 2.36 34.55 -30.12
C ALA A 594 3.60 35.28 -29.54
N THR A 595 4.06 36.35 -30.21
CA THR A 595 5.17 37.19 -29.74
C THR A 595 4.90 37.83 -28.36
N ALA A 596 3.64 38.22 -28.08
CA ALA A 596 3.26 38.81 -26.79
C ALA A 596 3.24 37.78 -25.65
N SER A 597 2.83 36.53 -25.91
CA SER A 597 2.87 35.43 -24.93
C SER A 597 4.32 35.04 -24.58
N HIS A 598 5.20 34.92 -25.58
CA HIS A 598 6.61 34.60 -25.35
C HIS A 598 7.32 35.65 -24.48
N LEU A 599 7.01 36.94 -24.63
CA LEU A 599 7.56 38.02 -23.81
C LEU A 599 7.16 37.93 -22.33
N LEU A 600 5.98 37.37 -22.02
CA LEU A 600 5.48 37.19 -20.66
C LEU A 600 6.22 36.05 -19.94
N GLU A 601 6.33 34.89 -20.59
CA GLU A 601 7.05 33.73 -20.06
C GLU A 601 8.55 33.96 -19.94
N LEU A 602 9.13 34.71 -20.88
CA LEU A 602 10.52 35.18 -20.80
C LEU A 602 10.73 35.98 -19.50
N SER A 603 9.78 36.85 -19.12
CA SER A 603 9.86 37.65 -17.88
C SER A 603 9.82 36.79 -16.61
N LEU A 604 9.04 35.70 -16.59
CA LEU A 604 8.99 34.74 -15.48
C LEU A 604 10.28 33.91 -15.36
N SER A 605 10.93 33.62 -16.49
CA SER A 605 12.23 32.93 -16.50
C SER A 605 13.39 33.75 -15.91
N TYR A 606 13.25 35.08 -15.84
CA TYR A 606 14.24 35.97 -15.23
C TYR A 606 14.09 36.09 -13.71
N THR A 607 12.91 35.82 -13.15
CA THR A 607 12.65 35.89 -11.69
C THR A 607 12.90 34.57 -10.98
N GLY A 608 13.07 33.46 -11.71
CA GLY A 608 13.32 32.13 -11.15
C GLY A 608 12.05 31.35 -10.80
N ASP A 609 10.88 31.92 -11.10
CA ASP A 609 9.56 31.35 -10.77
C ASP A 609 8.99 30.45 -11.90
N LEU A 610 9.84 30.02 -12.82
CA LEU A 610 9.44 29.12 -13.90
C LEU A 610 9.46 27.68 -13.37
N GLU A 611 8.28 27.07 -13.17
CA GLU A 611 8.14 25.67 -12.77
C GLU A 611 8.83 24.73 -13.77
N PHE A 612 9.69 23.84 -13.24
CA PHE A 612 10.60 23.00 -14.02
C PHE A 612 10.88 21.66 -13.30
N GLU A 613 10.52 20.54 -13.92
CA GLU A 613 10.74 19.19 -13.36
C GLU A 613 11.55 18.31 -14.33
N LYS A 614 12.73 17.85 -13.89
CA LYS A 614 13.63 17.04 -14.73
C LYS A 614 13.34 15.55 -14.61
N GLU A 615 13.01 14.94 -15.73
CA GLU A 615 12.78 13.50 -15.85
C GLU A 615 13.52 12.92 -17.06
N ILE A 616 13.66 11.60 -17.10
CA ILE A 616 14.24 10.91 -18.25
C ILE A 616 13.17 10.89 -19.35
N CYS A 617 13.48 11.40 -20.54
CA CYS A 617 12.54 11.49 -21.65
C CYS A 617 13.10 10.98 -22.96
N ASP A 618 12.24 10.27 -23.71
CA ASP A 618 12.43 9.93 -25.12
C ASP A 618 11.84 11.06 -26.00
N LEU A 619 12.69 11.70 -26.81
CA LEU A 619 12.29 12.79 -27.71
C LEU A 619 11.85 12.30 -29.11
N SER A 620 11.92 10.99 -29.38
CA SER A 620 11.51 10.41 -30.68
C SER A 620 10.10 10.81 -31.12
N PRO A 621 9.07 10.81 -30.23
CA PRO A 621 7.71 11.21 -30.61
C PRO A 621 7.60 12.66 -31.10
N LEU A 622 8.53 13.53 -30.68
CA LEU A 622 8.54 14.95 -31.04
C LEU A 622 9.28 15.23 -32.34
N MET A 623 10.20 14.35 -32.75
CA MET A 623 11.05 14.52 -33.93
C MET A 623 10.59 13.71 -35.16
N GLY A 624 9.63 12.79 -35.00
CA GLY A 624 9.13 11.95 -36.09
C GLY A 624 10.19 11.02 -36.71
N SER A 625 11.28 10.76 -35.98
CA SER A 625 12.48 10.05 -36.44
C SER A 625 12.58 8.62 -35.90
N SER A 626 13.58 7.87 -36.39
CA SER A 626 14.11 6.65 -35.74
C SER A 626 14.32 6.86 -34.23
N PRO A 627 14.24 5.81 -33.38
CA PRO A 627 14.40 5.94 -31.93
C PRO A 627 15.67 6.71 -31.57
N LEU A 628 15.47 7.82 -30.87
CA LEU A 628 16.48 8.71 -30.33
C LEU A 628 16.90 8.24 -28.93
N PRO A 629 18.09 8.62 -28.45
CA PRO A 629 18.49 8.32 -27.10
C PRO A 629 17.76 9.22 -26.10
N VAL A 630 17.54 8.69 -24.91
CA VAL A 630 16.88 9.41 -23.83
C VAL A 630 17.79 10.49 -23.22
N VAL A 631 17.17 11.56 -22.75
CA VAL A 631 17.84 12.72 -22.12
C VAL A 631 17.13 13.08 -20.81
N LEU A 632 17.81 13.82 -19.91
CA LEU A 632 17.24 14.29 -18.66
C LEU A 632 16.73 15.74 -18.81
N VAL A 633 15.43 15.93 -19.04
CA VAL A 633 14.80 17.22 -19.37
C VAL A 633 13.38 17.32 -18.80
N ASP A 634 12.77 18.50 -18.89
CA ASP A 634 11.34 18.69 -18.67
C ASP A 634 10.57 18.47 -20.00
N PRO A 635 9.74 17.42 -20.13
CA PRO A 635 9.07 17.08 -21.39
C PRO A 635 8.13 18.18 -21.90
N THR A 636 7.44 18.87 -20.99
CA THR A 636 6.47 19.92 -21.32
C THR A 636 7.19 21.13 -21.89
N ARG A 637 8.31 21.53 -21.25
CA ARG A 637 9.10 22.67 -21.69
C ARG A 637 9.88 22.42 -22.98
N ILE A 638 10.37 21.19 -23.21
CA ILE A 638 11.04 20.85 -24.46
C ILE A 638 10.08 20.88 -25.66
N ARG A 639 8.83 20.43 -25.49
CA ARG A 639 7.80 20.56 -26.54
C ARG A 639 7.55 22.02 -26.92
N GLN A 640 7.48 22.90 -25.92
CA GLN A 640 7.33 24.34 -26.10
C GLN A 640 8.49 24.94 -26.92
N VAL A 641 9.74 24.53 -26.65
CA VAL A 641 10.91 24.95 -27.45
C VAL A 641 10.75 24.59 -28.92
N PHE A 642 10.30 23.37 -29.22
CA PHE A 642 10.15 22.90 -30.61
C PHE A 642 9.09 23.69 -31.36
N GLU A 643 7.96 23.98 -30.71
CA GLU A 643 6.88 24.78 -31.29
C GLU A 643 7.33 26.20 -31.62
N ILE A 644 8.06 26.85 -30.71
CA ILE A 644 8.60 28.20 -30.90
C ILE A 644 9.53 28.25 -32.12
N VAL A 645 10.46 27.31 -32.20
CA VAL A 645 11.54 27.30 -33.20
C VAL A 645 11.00 26.93 -34.58
N THR A 646 10.16 25.90 -34.66
CA THR A 646 9.54 25.49 -35.92
C THR A 646 8.61 26.58 -36.45
N SER A 647 7.85 27.26 -35.59
CA SER A 647 7.02 28.39 -36.00
C SER A 647 7.91 29.52 -36.53
N TYR A 648 8.93 29.92 -35.79
CA TYR A 648 9.83 31.01 -36.19
C TYR A 648 10.48 30.79 -37.57
N ILE A 649 10.97 29.58 -37.85
CA ILE A 649 11.62 29.26 -39.12
C ILE A 649 10.61 29.16 -40.27
N LYS A 650 9.42 28.56 -40.07
CA LYS A 650 8.36 28.55 -41.11
C LYS A 650 7.98 29.96 -41.55
N GLU A 651 7.96 30.89 -40.60
CA GLU A 651 7.53 32.26 -40.85
C GLU A 651 8.57 33.11 -41.60
N ASN A 652 9.86 32.81 -41.42
CA ASN A 652 10.97 33.63 -41.94
C ASN A 652 11.82 32.91 -43.00
N GLY A 653 11.67 31.60 -43.14
CA GLY A 653 12.50 30.70 -43.95
C GLY A 653 11.69 29.68 -44.79
N GLU A 654 10.40 29.92 -45.04
CA GLU A 654 9.47 29.04 -45.79
C GLU A 654 9.13 27.71 -45.10
N GLY A 655 10.03 26.72 -45.16
CA GLY A 655 9.82 25.36 -44.63
C GLY A 655 10.85 25.02 -43.56
N VAL A 656 10.52 24.05 -42.71
CA VAL A 656 11.41 23.58 -41.64
C VAL A 656 11.78 22.14 -41.85
N ASP A 657 13.07 21.92 -42.03
CA ASP A 657 13.67 20.61 -41.92
C ASP A 657 14.26 20.49 -40.53
N SER A 658 13.84 19.46 -39.80
CA SER A 658 14.34 19.16 -38.45
C SER A 658 15.09 17.84 -38.46
N ALA A 659 16.29 17.81 -37.90
CA ALA A 659 17.11 16.62 -37.83
C ALA A 659 17.77 16.50 -36.45
N ALA A 660 17.78 15.29 -35.91
CA ALA A 660 18.43 14.94 -34.67
C ALA A 660 19.69 14.11 -34.96
N HIS A 661 20.80 14.48 -34.34
CA HIS A 661 22.08 13.80 -34.48
C HIS A 661 22.66 13.56 -33.08
N ALA A 662 22.90 12.31 -32.73
CA ALA A 662 23.71 12.00 -31.56
C ALA A 662 25.16 12.46 -31.83
N ARG A 663 25.75 13.22 -30.90
CA ARG A 663 27.16 13.68 -30.93
C ARG A 663 27.84 13.34 -29.62
N ALA A 664 29.17 13.34 -29.57
CA ALA A 664 29.91 13.02 -28.33
C ALA A 664 29.55 14.00 -27.19
N ARG A 665 29.31 15.27 -27.56
CA ARG A 665 28.94 16.36 -26.65
C ARG A 665 27.49 16.30 -26.14
N GLY A 666 26.60 15.55 -26.80
CA GLY A 666 25.18 15.50 -26.47
C GLY A 666 24.28 15.17 -27.65
N LEU A 667 22.97 15.16 -27.42
CA LEU A 667 21.96 15.06 -28.48
C LEU A 667 21.82 16.43 -29.17
N GLU A 668 22.30 16.52 -30.41
CA GLU A 668 22.18 17.73 -31.23
C GLU A 668 20.86 17.70 -32.01
N LEU A 669 20.00 18.67 -31.76
CA LEU A 669 18.75 18.90 -32.47
C LEU A 669 18.93 20.11 -33.37
N SER A 670 18.75 19.94 -34.67
CA SER A 670 18.94 20.99 -35.67
C SER A 670 17.65 21.28 -36.40
N PHE A 671 17.32 22.57 -36.50
CA PHE A 671 16.17 23.06 -37.23
C PHE A 671 16.68 24.02 -38.30
N SER A 672 16.56 23.64 -39.57
CA SER A 672 17.01 24.43 -40.71
C SER A 672 15.85 24.84 -41.60
N SER A 673 16.02 25.98 -42.25
CA SER A 673 15.08 26.43 -43.28
C SER A 673 15.32 25.67 -44.59
N THR A 674 14.25 25.33 -45.31
CA THR A 674 14.35 24.78 -46.69
C THR A 674 14.95 25.77 -47.69
N ARG A 675 15.05 27.04 -47.33
CA ARG A 675 15.64 28.12 -48.12
C ARG A 675 17.10 28.34 -47.73
N SER A 676 18.03 27.87 -48.56
CA SER A 676 19.49 27.93 -48.32
C SER A 676 20.11 29.32 -48.10
N SER A 677 19.38 30.40 -48.42
CA SER A 677 19.81 31.79 -48.21
C SER A 677 19.36 32.37 -46.86
N TRP A 678 18.49 31.69 -46.11
CA TRP A 678 18.08 32.11 -44.78
C TRP A 678 19.25 31.99 -43.79
N ARG A 679 19.31 32.91 -42.82
CA ARG A 679 20.32 32.85 -41.77
C ARG A 679 19.71 32.90 -40.38
N ALA A 680 20.16 31.98 -39.53
CA ALA A 680 19.65 31.77 -38.18
C ALA A 680 20.09 32.87 -37.19
N ASP A 681 21.23 33.52 -37.43
CA ASP A 681 21.79 34.59 -36.60
C ASP A 681 20.89 35.84 -36.56
N LEU A 682 20.13 36.08 -37.63
CA LEU A 682 19.15 37.16 -37.75
C LEU A 682 18.00 37.08 -36.72
N GLY A 683 17.78 35.91 -36.10
CA GLY A 683 16.72 35.68 -35.11
C GLY A 683 17.16 35.69 -33.64
N SER A 684 18.45 35.93 -33.37
CA SER A 684 19.02 35.87 -32.02
C SER A 684 18.42 36.86 -31.00
N GLN A 685 17.67 37.87 -31.45
CA GLN A 685 16.95 38.82 -30.59
C GLN A 685 15.43 38.63 -30.60
N ASP A 686 14.92 37.56 -31.23
CA ASP A 686 13.50 37.22 -31.17
C ASP A 686 13.12 36.78 -29.74
N PRO A 687 12.06 37.35 -29.14
CA PRO A 687 11.65 37.01 -27.78
C PRO A 687 11.30 35.53 -27.57
N GLY A 688 10.72 34.87 -28.58
CA GLY A 688 10.44 33.44 -28.54
C GLY A 688 11.72 32.62 -28.53
N LEU A 689 12.65 32.94 -29.44
CA LEU A 689 13.94 32.24 -29.50
C LEU A 689 14.80 32.46 -28.24
N LEU A 690 14.70 33.61 -27.57
CA LEU A 690 15.34 33.87 -26.28
C LEU A 690 14.75 33.02 -25.14
N LEU A 691 13.43 32.79 -25.15
CA LEU A 691 12.76 31.90 -24.19
C LEU A 691 13.16 30.45 -24.43
N ALA A 692 13.15 30.00 -25.70
CA ALA A 692 13.65 28.69 -26.10
C ALA A 692 15.11 28.48 -25.63
N GLN A 693 15.97 29.49 -25.80
CA GLN A 693 17.35 29.46 -25.33
C GLN A 693 17.46 29.30 -23.81
N ARG A 694 16.65 30.04 -23.03
CA ARG A 694 16.60 29.94 -21.57
C ARG A 694 16.21 28.55 -21.08
N ILE A 695 15.17 27.96 -21.67
CA ILE A 695 14.70 26.61 -21.33
C ILE A 695 15.81 25.57 -21.56
N ILE A 696 16.50 25.65 -22.70
CA ILE A 696 17.61 24.72 -23.02
C ILE A 696 18.80 24.89 -22.07
N ILE A 697 19.11 26.12 -21.64
CA ILE A 697 20.17 26.38 -20.65
C ILE A 697 19.81 25.79 -19.27
N GLN A 698 18.54 25.82 -18.86
CA GLN A 698 18.09 25.19 -17.60
C GLN A 698 18.21 23.65 -17.64
N CYS A 699 18.15 23.04 -18.83
CA CYS A 699 18.52 21.65 -19.07
C CYS A 699 20.05 21.39 -19.09
N SER A 700 20.89 22.39 -18.77
CA SER A 700 22.35 22.33 -18.92
C SER A 700 22.82 22.10 -20.37
N GLY A 701 21.98 22.50 -21.34
CA GLY A 701 22.26 22.43 -22.77
C GLY A 701 22.81 23.74 -23.35
N GLU A 702 23.06 23.72 -24.66
CA GLU A 702 23.60 24.85 -25.42
C GLU A 702 22.72 25.15 -26.64
N VAL A 703 22.68 26.43 -27.04
CA VAL A 703 21.98 26.90 -28.24
C VAL A 703 22.95 27.64 -29.15
N ARG A 704 22.96 27.30 -30.44
CA ARG A 704 23.77 27.96 -31.47
C ARG A 704 22.92 28.36 -32.68
N PHE A 705 23.22 29.54 -33.21
CA PHE A 705 22.63 30.06 -34.44
C PHE A 705 23.72 30.07 -35.52
N GLU A 706 23.71 29.10 -36.44
CA GLU A 706 24.80 28.88 -37.38
C GLU A 706 24.30 28.72 -38.82
N GLY A 707 24.75 29.62 -39.71
CA GLY A 707 24.37 29.57 -41.12
C GLY A 707 22.85 29.54 -41.27
N ASN A 708 22.32 28.47 -41.88
CA ASN A 708 20.89 28.28 -42.15
C ASN A 708 20.15 27.44 -41.08
N ALA A 709 20.73 27.25 -39.88
CA ALA A 709 20.17 26.35 -38.86
C ALA A 709 20.25 26.91 -37.42
N ILE A 710 19.22 26.61 -36.64
CA ILE A 710 19.20 26.75 -35.17
C ILE A 710 19.48 25.38 -34.57
N ARG A 711 20.51 25.28 -33.73
CA ARG A 711 20.95 24.02 -33.12
C ARG A 711 20.84 24.08 -31.60
N PHE A 712 20.27 23.03 -31.01
CA PHE A 712 20.25 22.77 -29.57
C PHE A 712 21.11 21.56 -29.27
N THR A 713 21.90 21.60 -28.22
CA THR A 713 22.64 20.43 -27.73
C THR A 713 22.23 20.14 -26.31
N LEU A 714 21.62 18.98 -26.08
CA LEU A 714 21.24 18.49 -24.75
C LEU A 714 22.31 17.52 -24.25
N PRO A 715 22.80 17.66 -23.00
CA PRO A 715 23.83 16.80 -22.48
C PRO A 715 23.31 15.37 -22.25
N TRP A 716 24.22 14.40 -22.38
CA TRP A 716 23.94 13.01 -22.00
C TRP A 716 23.82 12.90 -20.47
N PRO A 717 22.86 12.12 -19.94
CA PRO A 717 22.77 11.85 -18.51
C PRO A 717 23.98 11.02 -18.03
N THR A 718 24.32 11.16 -16.74
CA THR A 718 25.28 10.30 -16.03
C THR A 718 24.53 9.48 -14.98
N LEU A 719 25.08 8.33 -14.56
CA LEU A 719 24.45 7.52 -13.50
C LEU A 719 24.29 8.25 -12.18
N GLN A 720 24.96 9.40 -11.96
CA GLN A 720 24.77 10.26 -10.79
C GLN A 720 23.54 11.19 -10.88
N GLY A 721 22.81 11.17 -12.00
CA GLY A 721 21.68 12.07 -12.21
C GLY A 721 22.07 13.50 -12.63
N GLU A 722 23.31 13.70 -13.06
CA GLU A 722 23.81 14.99 -13.57
C GLU A 722 24.10 14.89 -15.08
N GLY A 723 24.04 16.02 -15.81
CA GLY A 723 24.37 16.10 -17.23
C GLY A 723 25.14 17.37 -17.54
N THR A 724 26.38 17.23 -18.04
CA THR A 724 27.22 18.36 -18.45
C THR A 724 27.76 18.11 -19.86
N LEU A 725 27.74 19.14 -20.71
CA LEU A 725 28.37 19.08 -22.03
C LEU A 725 29.88 18.84 -21.86
N ARG A 726 30.43 17.84 -22.56
CA ARG A 726 31.88 17.53 -22.60
C ARG A 726 32.34 17.45 -24.05
N ASP A 727 33.60 17.79 -24.31
CA ASP A 727 34.21 17.63 -25.64
C ASP A 727 34.72 16.19 -25.86
N ASP A 728 34.90 15.81 -27.14
CA ASP A 728 35.09 14.45 -27.70
C ASP A 728 35.76 13.37 -26.83
N GLY A 729 35.19 12.16 -26.90
CA GLY A 729 35.71 10.90 -26.33
C GLY A 729 35.15 9.67 -27.05
N PRO A 730 35.78 8.49 -26.91
CA PRO A 730 35.35 7.26 -27.60
C PRO A 730 33.98 6.78 -27.10
N ILE A 731 33.16 6.24 -28.01
CA ILE A 731 31.89 5.60 -27.64
C ILE A 731 32.09 4.11 -27.43
N PHE A 732 31.63 3.62 -26.29
CA PHE A 732 31.62 2.21 -25.94
C PHE A 732 30.18 1.70 -26.00
N TYR A 733 29.83 0.97 -27.06
CA TYR A 733 28.52 0.35 -27.19
C TYR A 733 28.50 -0.99 -26.45
N LEU A 734 27.72 -1.08 -25.38
CA LEU A 734 27.51 -2.27 -24.58
C LEU A 734 26.54 -3.19 -25.31
N ALA A 735 27.10 -4.20 -25.96
CA ALA A 735 26.34 -5.21 -26.69
C ALA A 735 26.10 -6.43 -25.80
N ASP A 736 24.89 -6.99 -25.88
CA ASP A 736 24.55 -8.23 -25.16
C ASP A 736 24.35 -9.41 -26.13
N GLY A 737 24.80 -10.60 -25.72
CA GLY A 737 24.77 -11.81 -26.54
C GLY A 737 25.60 -11.71 -27.84
N ASP A 738 25.04 -12.26 -28.93
CA ASP A 738 25.67 -12.30 -30.27
C ASP A 738 25.52 -10.98 -31.06
N GLU A 739 25.19 -9.88 -30.38
CA GLU A 739 24.99 -8.57 -31.02
C GLU A 739 26.32 -7.97 -31.49
N ALA A 740 26.57 -8.00 -32.80
CA ALA A 740 27.75 -7.39 -33.41
C ALA A 740 27.44 -6.08 -34.14
N GLU A 741 26.16 -5.73 -34.33
CA GLU A 741 25.75 -4.55 -35.10
C GLU A 741 25.45 -3.37 -34.17
N VAL A 742 26.29 -2.35 -34.25
CA VAL A 742 26.03 -1.04 -33.64
C VAL A 742 24.82 -0.41 -34.35
N PRO A 743 23.82 0.12 -33.61
CA PRO A 743 22.70 0.83 -34.23
C PRO A 743 23.17 1.91 -35.21
N SER A 744 22.53 2.00 -36.37
CA SER A 744 22.89 2.95 -37.45
C SER A 744 22.89 4.41 -36.98
N LEU A 745 22.17 4.72 -35.89
CA LEU A 745 22.21 6.00 -35.20
C LEU A 745 23.63 6.43 -34.78
N PHE A 746 24.53 5.47 -34.52
CA PHE A 746 25.91 5.73 -34.16
C PHE A 746 26.90 5.70 -35.35
N ALA A 747 26.42 5.48 -36.58
CA ALA A 747 27.27 5.55 -37.79
C ALA A 747 27.99 6.91 -38.00
N PRO A 748 27.46 8.06 -37.54
CA PRO A 748 28.15 9.35 -37.65
C PRO A 748 29.36 9.53 -36.72
N PHE A 749 29.58 8.61 -35.77
CA PHE A 749 30.70 8.66 -34.84
C PHE A 749 31.92 7.96 -35.44
N GLY A 750 33.07 8.63 -35.46
CA GLY A 750 34.29 8.10 -36.08
C GLY A 750 34.91 6.88 -35.38
N ASP A 751 34.72 6.77 -34.06
CA ASP A 751 35.31 5.72 -33.21
C ASP A 751 34.27 5.13 -32.23
N VAL A 752 33.50 4.13 -32.68
CA VAL A 752 32.61 3.32 -31.82
C VAL A 752 33.25 1.96 -31.58
N THR A 753 33.51 1.63 -30.31
CA THR A 753 34.00 0.31 -29.90
C THR A 753 32.86 -0.51 -29.33
N VAL A 754 32.59 -1.67 -29.93
CA VAL A 754 31.62 -2.64 -29.38
C VAL A 754 32.28 -3.36 -28.20
N VAL A 755 31.59 -3.38 -27.07
CA VAL A 755 32.02 -4.07 -25.86
C VAL A 755 30.93 -5.07 -25.47
N HIS A 756 31.25 -6.37 -25.53
CA HIS A 756 30.32 -7.41 -25.14
C HIS A 756 30.22 -7.50 -23.60
N VAL A 757 29.02 -7.28 -23.06
CA VAL A 757 28.73 -7.23 -21.62
C VAL A 757 29.22 -8.47 -20.87
N PRO A 758 28.99 -9.72 -21.33
CA PRO A 758 29.45 -10.91 -20.61
C PRO A 758 30.97 -11.06 -20.50
N ALA A 759 31.74 -10.29 -21.28
CA ALA A 759 33.21 -10.31 -21.29
C ALA A 759 33.85 -9.20 -20.43
N LEU A 760 33.05 -8.28 -19.89
CA LEU A 760 33.52 -7.20 -19.02
C LEU A 760 33.77 -7.71 -17.61
N LYS A 761 35.05 -7.80 -17.23
CA LYS A 761 35.44 -7.92 -15.81
C LYS A 761 35.60 -6.53 -15.20
N SER A 762 35.38 -6.42 -13.89
CA SER A 762 35.50 -5.18 -13.11
C SER A 762 36.85 -4.47 -13.33
N GLU A 763 37.93 -5.23 -13.48
CA GLU A 763 39.30 -4.79 -13.73
C GLU A 763 39.51 -4.12 -15.11
N ALA A 764 38.62 -4.36 -16.07
CA ALA A 764 38.67 -3.76 -17.41
C ALA A 764 38.01 -2.37 -17.46
N LEU A 765 37.28 -1.98 -16.40
CA LEU A 765 36.41 -0.80 -16.43
C LEU A 765 37.17 0.53 -16.48
N GLU A 766 38.38 0.59 -15.90
CA GLU A 766 39.28 1.75 -15.94
C GLU A 766 39.65 2.17 -17.38
N LYS A 767 39.63 1.23 -18.34
CA LYS A 767 39.96 1.50 -19.75
C LYS A 767 38.91 2.37 -20.46
N PHE A 768 37.72 2.52 -19.87
CA PHE A 768 36.62 3.31 -20.42
C PHE A 768 36.59 4.76 -19.89
N LYS A 769 37.59 5.15 -19.09
CA LYS A 769 37.71 6.50 -18.55
C LYS A 769 37.75 7.55 -19.67
N GLY A 770 36.87 8.53 -19.59
CA GLY A 770 36.78 9.62 -20.57
C GLY A 770 35.99 9.27 -21.85
N GLY A 771 35.38 8.09 -21.93
CA GLY A 771 34.45 7.74 -23.01
C GLY A 771 32.99 8.08 -22.71
N VAL A 772 32.09 7.58 -23.56
CA VAL A 772 30.63 7.63 -23.39
C VAL A 772 30.09 6.22 -23.56
N PHE A 773 29.28 5.74 -22.61
CA PHE A 773 28.66 4.41 -22.71
C PHE A 773 27.35 4.48 -23.49
N ALA A 774 27.10 3.50 -24.34
CA ALA A 774 25.87 3.43 -25.11
C ALA A 774 25.24 2.03 -25.08
N TRP A 775 23.91 1.91 -25.02
CA TRP A 775 23.19 0.62 -25.13
C TRP A 775 21.73 0.81 -25.56
N ASP A 776 21.04 -0.29 -25.87
CA ASP A 776 19.58 -0.34 -26.14
C ASP A 776 18.82 -0.76 -24.88
N GLY A 777 18.03 0.15 -24.31
CA GLY A 777 17.29 -0.04 -23.07
C GLY A 777 16.07 -0.95 -23.19
N ARG A 778 15.62 -1.30 -24.41
CA ARG A 778 14.55 -2.29 -24.62
C ARG A 778 15.04 -3.71 -24.33
N ARG A 779 16.35 -3.86 -24.19
CA ARG A 779 16.98 -5.10 -23.80
C ARG A 779 17.15 -5.09 -22.29
N ASP A 780 16.29 -5.83 -21.63
CA ASP A 780 16.40 -6.10 -20.20
C ASP A 780 17.09 -7.45 -19.99
N SER A 781 18.41 -7.44 -20.11
CA SER A 781 19.19 -8.62 -19.76
C SER A 781 19.80 -8.47 -18.39
N VAL A 782 19.83 -9.60 -17.70
CA VAL A 782 20.34 -9.70 -16.35
C VAL A 782 21.81 -9.26 -16.27
N GLU A 783 22.60 -9.55 -17.31
CA GLU A 783 24.01 -9.15 -17.44
C GLU A 783 24.16 -7.63 -17.53
N LEU A 784 23.34 -6.99 -18.37
CA LEU A 784 23.36 -5.54 -18.54
C LEU A 784 22.91 -4.83 -17.26
N THR A 785 21.86 -5.32 -16.60
CA THR A 785 21.35 -4.76 -15.35
C THR A 785 22.38 -4.84 -14.22
N LEU A 786 23.10 -5.96 -14.09
CA LEU A 786 24.21 -6.10 -13.14
C LEU A 786 25.36 -5.14 -13.46
N LEU A 787 25.78 -5.05 -14.73
CA LEU A 787 26.86 -4.14 -15.14
C LEU A 787 26.51 -2.68 -14.83
N VAL A 788 25.29 -2.24 -15.16
CA VAL A 788 24.84 -0.86 -14.88
C VAL A 788 24.81 -0.58 -13.38
N HIS A 789 24.41 -1.56 -12.55
CA HIS A 789 24.47 -1.45 -11.09
C HIS A 789 25.92 -1.31 -10.58
N GLN A 790 26.86 -2.13 -11.08
CA GLN A 790 28.27 -2.02 -10.72
C GLN A 790 28.85 -0.65 -11.11
N MET A 791 28.48 -0.14 -12.28
CA MET A 791 28.92 1.16 -12.77
C MET A 791 28.38 2.32 -11.93
N SER A 792 27.15 2.23 -11.40
CA SER A 792 26.56 3.29 -10.58
C SER A 792 27.25 3.42 -9.21
N ARG A 793 27.79 2.32 -8.67
CA ARG A 793 28.58 2.33 -7.42
C ARG A 793 30.04 2.75 -7.62
N HIS A 794 30.57 2.67 -8.83
CA HIS A 794 31.96 3.02 -9.11
C HIS A 794 32.17 4.57 -9.15
N PRO A 795 33.15 5.14 -8.42
CA PRO A 795 33.34 6.59 -8.32
C PRO A 795 33.56 7.30 -9.67
N LEU A 796 34.38 6.70 -10.54
CA LEU A 796 34.68 7.26 -11.86
C LEU A 796 33.60 6.98 -12.91
N LEU A 797 33.06 5.76 -12.98
CA LEU A 797 32.14 5.34 -14.05
C LEU A 797 30.74 5.95 -13.87
N SER A 798 30.30 6.15 -12.63
CA SER A 798 29.00 6.75 -12.36
C SER A 798 28.88 8.20 -12.88
N ALA A 799 30.01 8.90 -13.04
CA ALA A 799 30.11 10.25 -13.58
C ALA A 799 30.38 10.30 -15.11
N ILE A 800 30.40 9.14 -15.78
CA ILE A 800 30.59 9.05 -17.23
C ILE A 800 29.24 9.26 -17.94
N PRO A 801 29.19 10.07 -19.01
CA PRO A 801 27.95 10.28 -19.77
C PRO A 801 27.49 8.99 -20.47
N MET A 802 26.17 8.86 -20.63
CA MET A 802 25.53 7.65 -21.13
C MET A 802 24.48 7.93 -22.21
N ILE A 803 24.39 7.02 -23.18
CA ILE A 803 23.44 7.05 -24.29
C ILE A 803 22.59 5.77 -24.23
N CYS A 804 21.35 5.88 -23.78
CA CYS A 804 20.41 4.76 -23.77
C CYS A 804 19.35 4.98 -24.84
N ILE A 805 19.16 4.02 -25.75
CA ILE A 805 18.15 4.10 -26.83
C ILE A 805 16.97 3.20 -26.46
N GLY A 806 15.74 3.70 -26.56
CA GLY A 806 14.52 2.91 -26.34
C GLY A 806 14.37 2.42 -24.90
N CYS A 807 13.64 3.14 -24.06
CA CYS A 807 13.26 2.65 -22.73
C CYS A 807 11.82 2.10 -22.79
N PRO A 808 11.51 0.88 -22.31
CA PRO A 808 10.13 0.39 -22.24
C PRO A 808 9.29 1.24 -21.27
N GLU A 809 7.99 1.39 -21.54
CA GLU A 809 7.05 2.02 -20.61
C GLU A 809 6.92 1.14 -19.34
N GLY A 810 7.39 1.64 -18.20
CA GLY A 810 7.21 1.00 -16.89
C GLY A 810 8.36 0.16 -16.34
N ASP A 811 9.47 -0.03 -17.07
CA ASP A 811 10.61 -0.87 -16.62
C ASP A 811 11.78 -0.12 -15.96
N GLN A 812 12.52 -0.88 -15.14
CA GLN A 812 13.41 -0.45 -14.06
C GLN A 812 14.92 -0.57 -14.39
N SER A 813 15.40 -0.26 -15.60
CA SER A 813 16.86 -0.38 -15.87
C SER A 813 17.61 0.96 -15.73
N LEU A 814 17.37 1.90 -16.66
CA LEU A 814 18.00 3.22 -16.61
C LEU A 814 17.37 4.12 -15.52
N PHE A 815 16.04 4.08 -15.39
CA PHE A 815 15.33 4.81 -14.35
C PHE A 815 15.79 4.36 -12.97
N PHE A 816 15.93 3.06 -12.73
CA PHE A 816 16.42 2.51 -11.46
C PHE A 816 17.85 2.94 -11.16
N ALA A 817 18.76 2.87 -12.14
CA ALA A 817 20.15 3.26 -11.94
C ALA A 817 20.28 4.77 -11.63
N LEU A 818 19.47 5.61 -12.30
CA LEU A 818 19.44 7.07 -12.08
C LEU A 818 18.66 7.48 -10.82
N THR A 819 17.64 6.73 -10.39
CA THR A 819 16.91 6.99 -9.14
C THR A 819 17.65 6.46 -7.91
N ALA A 820 18.35 5.33 -8.01
CA ALA A 820 19.23 4.84 -6.97
C ALA A 820 20.31 5.88 -6.62
N ALA A 821 20.85 6.57 -7.62
CA ALA A 821 21.87 7.61 -7.41
C ALA A 821 21.34 8.93 -6.83
N LYS A 822 20.03 9.21 -6.89
CA LYS A 822 19.43 10.33 -6.14
C LYS A 822 19.54 10.11 -4.62
N SER A 823 19.82 8.89 -4.14
CA SER A 823 20.19 8.62 -2.76
C SER A 823 21.70 8.78 -2.56
N ALA A 824 22.11 9.98 -2.14
CA ALA A 824 23.51 10.30 -1.83
C ALA A 824 24.15 9.43 -0.72
N ALA A 825 23.37 8.56 -0.06
CA ALA A 825 23.77 7.74 1.09
C ALA A 825 24.53 6.44 0.75
N LEU A 826 24.48 5.95 -0.49
CA LEU A 826 24.96 4.60 -0.86
C LEU A 826 26.50 4.44 -0.91
N ARG A 827 27.29 5.52 -0.76
CA ARG A 827 28.76 5.46 -0.93
C ARG A 827 29.53 4.99 0.32
N ASP A 828 28.95 5.10 1.51
CA ASP A 828 29.59 4.73 2.79
C ASP A 828 29.09 3.39 3.33
N GLU A 829 28.30 2.66 2.55
CA GLU A 829 27.69 1.39 2.95
C GLU A 829 28.55 0.18 2.58
N VAL A 830 28.54 -0.83 3.44
CA VAL A 830 29.39 -2.02 3.36
C VAL A 830 28.54 -3.28 3.23
N LEU A 831 29.02 -4.25 2.44
CA LEU A 831 28.54 -5.63 2.41
C LEU A 831 29.26 -6.44 3.49
N LEU A 832 28.52 -7.05 4.41
CA LEU A 832 29.10 -7.91 5.44
C LEU A 832 28.93 -9.38 5.05
N ILE A 833 30.04 -10.09 4.83
CA ILE A 833 30.06 -11.53 4.59
C ILE A 833 30.51 -12.25 5.86
N ILE A 834 29.70 -13.20 6.32
CA ILE A 834 29.91 -13.91 7.58
C ILE A 834 30.07 -15.41 7.30
N GLY A 835 31.14 -16.00 7.82
CA GLY A 835 31.45 -17.43 7.63
C GLY A 835 32.12 -17.75 6.29
N GLU A 836 31.86 -18.93 5.72
CA GLU A 836 32.58 -19.47 4.56
C GLU A 836 31.94 -19.15 3.20
N VAL A 837 31.05 -18.15 3.15
CA VAL A 837 30.41 -17.72 1.90
C VAL A 837 31.45 -17.20 0.91
N GLU A 838 31.31 -17.58 -0.35
CA GLU A 838 32.26 -17.25 -1.41
C GLU A 838 32.41 -15.72 -1.62
N PRO A 839 33.62 -15.15 -1.48
CA PRO A 839 33.86 -13.71 -1.64
C PRO A 839 33.54 -13.16 -3.03
N SER A 840 33.46 -14.02 -4.05
CA SER A 840 33.19 -13.62 -5.44
C SER A 840 31.83 -12.93 -5.59
N ILE A 841 30.86 -13.22 -4.72
CA ILE A 841 29.54 -12.54 -4.70
C ILE A 841 29.72 -11.02 -4.53
N ALA A 842 30.63 -10.58 -3.66
CA ALA A 842 30.89 -9.15 -3.46
C ALA A 842 31.41 -8.47 -4.72
N VAL A 843 32.27 -9.16 -5.48
CA VAL A 843 32.81 -8.67 -6.75
C VAL A 843 31.72 -8.58 -7.81
N GLU A 844 30.86 -9.60 -7.90
CA GLU A 844 29.71 -9.62 -8.82
C GLU A 844 28.65 -8.55 -8.49
N LEU A 845 28.56 -8.12 -7.24
CA LEU A 845 27.69 -7.01 -6.81
C LEU A 845 28.36 -5.63 -6.98
N GLY A 846 29.63 -5.56 -7.36
CA GLY A 846 30.39 -4.30 -7.46
C GLY A 846 30.77 -3.71 -6.10
N MET A 847 30.74 -4.52 -5.04
CA MET A 847 31.01 -4.14 -3.65
C MET A 847 32.32 -4.76 -3.12
N GLY A 848 33.22 -5.24 -3.99
CA GLY A 848 34.45 -5.93 -3.60
C GLY A 848 35.37 -5.11 -2.67
N GLU A 849 35.53 -3.81 -2.92
CA GLU A 849 36.32 -2.90 -2.06
C GLU A 849 35.57 -2.46 -0.79
N GLN A 850 34.25 -2.67 -0.76
CA GLN A 850 33.32 -2.30 0.32
C GLN A 850 32.75 -3.56 0.98
N CYS A 851 33.54 -4.63 1.01
CA CYS A 851 33.17 -5.91 1.59
C CYS A 851 34.03 -6.20 2.81
N ILE A 852 33.39 -6.50 3.94
CA ILE A 852 34.06 -6.95 5.16
C ILE A 852 33.73 -8.42 5.35
N HIS A 853 34.75 -9.25 5.52
CA HIS A 853 34.62 -10.64 5.93
C HIS A 853 34.82 -10.75 7.44
N ALA A 854 33.91 -11.44 8.11
CA ALA A 854 33.93 -11.58 9.56
C ALA A 854 33.53 -12.99 10.00
N SER A 855 33.98 -13.40 11.18
CA SER A 855 33.36 -14.51 11.91
C SER A 855 32.05 -14.07 12.59
N GLY A 856 31.20 -15.02 13.00
CA GLY A 856 29.95 -14.72 13.70
C GLY A 856 30.15 -13.86 14.96
N ASP A 857 31.23 -14.11 15.71
CA ASP A 857 31.56 -13.36 16.94
C ASP A 857 31.99 -11.91 16.66
N GLU A 858 32.66 -11.65 15.54
CA GLU A 858 33.13 -10.31 15.15
C GLU A 858 32.02 -9.48 14.48
N ALA A 859 31.05 -10.15 13.87
CA ALA A 859 30.02 -9.52 13.04
C ALA A 859 29.21 -8.47 13.81
N LEU A 860 28.82 -8.77 15.06
CA LEU A 860 28.01 -7.85 15.86
C LEU A 860 28.74 -6.55 16.20
N ALA A 861 30.05 -6.61 16.44
CA ALA A 861 30.86 -5.42 16.69
C ALA A 861 30.99 -4.55 15.44
N LEU A 862 31.25 -5.17 14.29
CA LEU A 862 31.40 -4.48 13.00
C LEU A 862 30.12 -3.76 12.55
N MET A 863 28.95 -4.31 12.87
CA MET A 863 27.66 -3.65 12.58
C MET A 863 27.45 -2.36 13.39
N GLY A 864 28.12 -2.21 14.54
CA GLY A 864 28.11 -0.96 15.31
C GLY A 864 29.06 0.11 14.76
N GLU A 865 30.11 -0.31 14.03
CA GLU A 865 31.16 0.57 13.50
C GLU A 865 30.90 1.02 12.05
N HIS A 866 30.18 0.20 11.27
CA HIS A 866 29.95 0.41 9.84
C HIS A 866 28.45 0.44 9.51
N ARG A 867 28.08 1.20 8.48
CA ARG A 867 26.74 1.14 7.90
C ARG A 867 26.64 -0.06 6.96
N VAL A 868 25.96 -1.12 7.40
CA VAL A 868 25.82 -2.35 6.62
C VAL A 868 24.54 -2.32 5.79
N SER A 869 24.65 -2.48 4.47
CA SER A 869 23.50 -2.47 3.54
C SER A 869 22.97 -3.86 3.19
N LEU A 870 23.80 -4.89 3.31
CA LEU A 870 23.41 -6.28 3.11
C LEU A 870 24.32 -7.19 3.94
N ILE A 871 23.74 -8.22 4.55
CA ILE A 871 24.46 -9.28 5.25
C ILE A 871 24.30 -10.58 4.46
N ILE A 872 25.39 -11.28 4.15
CA ILE A 872 25.35 -12.61 3.56
C ILE A 872 26.10 -13.56 4.48
N SER A 873 25.46 -14.66 4.87
CA SER A 873 26.01 -15.61 5.83
C SER A 873 25.69 -17.05 5.44
N ASP A 874 26.53 -18.00 5.84
CA ASP A 874 26.22 -19.43 5.86
C ASP A 874 25.83 -19.91 7.27
N GLU A 875 25.98 -19.05 8.28
CA GLU A 875 25.63 -19.30 9.67
C GLU A 875 24.12 -19.16 9.85
N ALA A 876 23.47 -20.30 10.09
CA ALA A 876 22.03 -20.41 10.29
C ALA A 876 21.64 -20.61 11.77
N ASP A 877 22.57 -20.43 12.70
CA ASP A 877 22.28 -20.58 14.13
C ASP A 877 21.27 -19.51 14.57
N ILE A 878 20.25 -19.98 15.28
CA ILE A 878 19.13 -19.14 15.69
C ILE A 878 19.57 -18.05 16.68
N SER A 879 20.47 -18.38 17.61
CA SER A 879 20.99 -17.44 18.60
C SER A 879 21.80 -16.34 17.92
N PHE A 880 22.57 -16.72 16.89
CA PHE A 880 23.30 -15.79 16.06
C PHE A 880 22.37 -14.83 15.31
N ILE A 881 21.33 -15.35 14.61
CA ILE A 881 20.36 -14.51 13.89
C ILE A 881 19.62 -13.57 14.84
N GLU A 882 19.22 -14.03 16.02
CA GLU A 882 18.65 -13.18 17.07
C GLU A 882 19.61 -12.06 17.49
N GLY A 883 20.90 -12.40 17.69
CA GLY A 883 21.95 -11.42 17.99
C GLY A 883 22.04 -10.34 16.92
N VAL A 884 22.10 -10.73 15.64
CA VAL A 884 22.15 -9.80 14.50
C VAL A 884 20.90 -8.91 14.48
N ARG A 885 19.72 -9.49 14.69
CA ARG A 885 18.43 -8.76 14.66
C ARG A 885 18.24 -7.78 15.81
N LYS A 886 18.88 -8.02 16.95
CA LYS A 886 18.93 -7.05 18.07
C LYS A 886 19.79 -5.82 17.74
N VAL A 887 20.75 -5.96 16.83
CA VAL A 887 21.66 -4.88 16.43
C VAL A 887 21.15 -4.14 15.19
N THR A 888 20.64 -4.85 14.18
CA THR A 888 20.22 -4.24 12.91
C THR A 888 19.05 -4.94 12.22
N GLY A 889 18.23 -4.13 11.53
CA GLY A 889 17.17 -4.57 10.63
C GLY A 889 17.61 -4.80 9.17
N THR A 890 18.91 -4.66 8.87
CA THR A 890 19.50 -4.84 7.53
C THR A 890 19.10 -6.20 6.93
N PRO A 891 18.76 -6.25 5.62
CA PRO A 891 18.52 -7.51 4.92
C PRO A 891 19.66 -8.51 5.12
N MET A 892 19.29 -9.74 5.47
CA MET A 892 20.22 -10.85 5.67
C MET A 892 19.85 -11.99 4.74
N VAL A 893 20.85 -12.58 4.08
CA VAL A 893 20.70 -13.71 3.18
C VAL A 893 21.52 -14.86 3.72
N ILE A 894 20.85 -15.95 4.09
CA ILE A 894 21.50 -17.16 4.56
C ILE A 894 21.62 -18.15 3.41
N ILE A 895 22.85 -18.49 3.06
CA ILE A 895 23.21 -19.41 1.97
C ILE A 895 23.76 -20.70 2.59
N LYS A 896 22.99 -21.78 2.54
CA LYS A 896 23.34 -23.08 3.15
C LYS A 896 22.95 -24.25 2.26
N GLU A 897 23.72 -25.34 2.28
CA GLU A 897 23.49 -26.52 1.41
C GLU A 897 22.11 -27.17 1.55
N ARG A 898 21.55 -27.20 2.76
CA ARG A 898 20.24 -27.82 3.00
C ARG A 898 19.47 -27.05 4.03
N TRP A 899 18.22 -26.79 3.69
CA TRP A 899 17.21 -26.30 4.60
C TRP A 899 16.22 -27.42 4.91
N SER A 900 16.12 -27.81 6.18
CA SER A 900 15.00 -28.63 6.63
C SER A 900 13.74 -27.78 6.82
N ARG A 901 12.57 -28.42 6.79
CA ARG A 901 11.30 -27.73 7.08
C ARG A 901 11.33 -27.04 8.45
N ASP A 902 11.84 -27.71 9.48
CA ASP A 902 11.86 -27.19 10.85
C ASP A 902 12.77 -25.95 10.96
N GLU A 903 13.97 -25.99 10.37
CA GLU A 903 14.86 -24.82 10.30
C GLU A 903 14.20 -23.66 9.55
N VAL A 904 13.49 -23.92 8.45
CA VAL A 904 12.74 -22.89 7.74
C VAL A 904 11.67 -22.26 8.62
N GLU A 905 10.88 -23.04 9.37
CA GLU A 905 9.88 -22.48 10.28
C GLU A 905 10.53 -21.61 11.36
N GLU A 906 11.66 -22.06 11.92
CA GLU A 906 12.38 -21.32 12.96
C GLU A 906 12.98 -20.01 12.43
N VAL A 907 13.64 -20.01 11.28
CA VAL A 907 14.22 -18.76 10.73
C VAL A 907 13.16 -17.85 10.13
N SER A 908 12.00 -18.39 9.72
CA SER A 908 10.91 -17.59 9.13
C SER A 908 10.27 -16.62 10.12
N ARG A 909 10.58 -16.72 11.41
CA ARG A 909 10.13 -15.75 12.41
C ARG A 909 10.85 -14.40 12.33
N PHE A 910 11.99 -14.33 11.65
CA PHE A 910 12.78 -13.11 11.51
C PHE A 910 12.40 -12.33 10.26
N SER A 911 12.26 -11.01 10.39
CA SER A 911 12.06 -10.10 9.25
C SER A 911 13.33 -9.91 8.43
N ASN A 912 13.17 -9.43 7.19
CA ASN A 912 14.27 -9.11 6.28
C ASN A 912 15.29 -10.24 6.09
N LEU A 913 14.84 -11.49 6.16
CA LEU A 913 15.68 -12.68 6.03
C LEU A 913 15.30 -13.45 4.78
N ILE A 914 16.27 -13.80 3.94
CA ILE A 914 16.09 -14.65 2.77
C ILE A 914 16.96 -15.90 2.93
N THR A 915 16.42 -17.05 2.55
CA THR A 915 17.16 -18.32 2.54
C THR A 915 17.41 -18.75 1.11
N ALA A 916 18.64 -19.16 0.82
CA ALA A 916 19.01 -19.68 -0.49
C ALA A 916 19.97 -20.88 -0.33
N HIS A 917 20.12 -21.64 -1.41
CA HIS A 917 21.13 -22.69 -1.51
C HIS A 917 22.40 -22.13 -2.21
N PRO A 918 23.62 -22.60 -1.87
CA PRO A 918 24.91 -22.18 -2.46
C PRO A 918 24.98 -22.05 -3.97
N HIS A 919 24.24 -22.87 -4.73
CA HIS A 919 24.26 -22.78 -6.20
C HIS A 919 23.65 -21.49 -6.75
N MET A 920 22.94 -20.73 -5.91
CA MET A 920 22.40 -19.41 -6.23
C MET A 920 23.45 -18.30 -6.19
N ALA A 921 24.62 -18.51 -5.55
CA ALA A 921 25.69 -17.52 -5.45
C ALA A 921 26.17 -16.99 -6.82
N HIS A 922 26.07 -17.79 -7.88
CA HIS A 922 26.41 -17.40 -9.25
C HIS A 922 25.20 -17.29 -10.17
N CYS A 923 23.99 -17.35 -9.63
CA CYS A 923 22.77 -17.23 -10.42
C CYS A 923 22.53 -15.74 -10.72
N ARG A 924 22.71 -15.35 -11.98
CA ARG A 924 22.63 -13.95 -12.40
C ARG A 924 21.35 -13.23 -11.95
N PRO A 925 20.12 -13.78 -12.09
CA PRO A 925 18.93 -13.08 -11.62
C PRO A 925 18.86 -12.96 -10.09
N PHE A 926 19.40 -13.93 -9.37
CA PHE A 926 19.52 -13.85 -7.91
C PHE A 926 20.52 -12.77 -7.49
N LEU A 927 21.64 -12.61 -8.20
CA LEU A 927 22.58 -11.50 -7.99
C LEU A 927 21.91 -10.14 -8.21
N VAL A 928 21.06 -10.00 -9.23
CA VAL A 928 20.23 -8.79 -9.40
C VAL A 928 19.36 -8.57 -8.17
N ARG A 929 18.70 -9.63 -7.66
CA ARG A 929 17.90 -9.52 -6.44
C ARG A 929 18.72 -9.07 -5.22
N LEU A 930 19.94 -9.57 -5.04
CA LEU A 930 20.84 -9.13 -3.97
C LEU A 930 21.24 -7.65 -4.12
N ALA A 931 21.54 -7.21 -5.35
CA ALA A 931 21.83 -5.81 -5.63
C ALA A 931 20.64 -4.88 -5.30
N LEU A 932 19.41 -5.34 -5.56
CA LEU A 932 18.19 -4.60 -5.19
C LEU A 932 18.02 -4.48 -3.67
N LEU A 933 18.29 -5.55 -2.92
CA LEU A 933 18.24 -5.53 -1.45
C LEU A 933 19.28 -4.57 -0.87
N ALA A 934 20.51 -4.61 -1.40
CA ALA A 934 21.58 -3.68 -1.01
C ALA A 934 21.29 -2.21 -1.40
N ALA A 935 20.36 -1.98 -2.33
CA ALA A 935 19.88 -0.65 -2.71
C ALA A 935 18.64 -0.20 -1.89
N GLY A 936 18.25 -0.96 -0.87
CA GLY A 936 17.17 -0.60 0.05
C GLY A 936 15.79 -1.17 -0.31
N GLN A 937 15.67 -2.07 -1.29
CA GLN A 937 14.42 -2.82 -1.43
C GLN A 937 14.24 -3.79 -0.26
N GLU A 938 13.02 -3.86 0.26
CA GLU A 938 12.70 -4.79 1.35
C GLU A 938 12.57 -6.24 0.85
N ALA A 939 12.85 -7.18 1.75
CA ALA A 939 12.44 -8.57 1.58
C ALA A 939 10.93 -8.71 1.88
N LEU A 940 10.34 -9.86 1.55
CA LEU A 940 8.95 -10.06 1.93
C LEU A 940 8.77 -10.13 3.46
N PRO A 941 7.62 -9.68 3.98
CA PRO A 941 7.27 -9.88 5.38
C PRO A 941 7.33 -11.37 5.77
N PRO A 942 7.70 -11.71 7.02
CA PRO A 942 7.85 -13.08 7.51
C PRO A 942 6.75 -14.06 7.04
N LEU A 943 5.48 -13.69 7.22
CA LEU A 943 4.31 -14.50 6.88
C LEU A 943 4.15 -14.79 5.39
N THR A 944 4.70 -13.94 4.52
CA THR A 944 4.66 -14.12 3.07
C THR A 944 5.96 -14.74 2.56
N GLY A 945 7.11 -14.32 3.10
CA GLY A 945 8.42 -14.84 2.76
C GLY A 945 8.60 -16.32 3.12
N ILE A 946 7.94 -16.82 4.18
CA ILE A 946 7.94 -18.25 4.54
C ILE A 946 7.50 -19.15 3.39
N LEU A 947 6.63 -18.69 2.49
CA LEU A 947 6.17 -19.46 1.34
C LEU A 947 7.30 -19.77 0.36
N ALA A 948 8.18 -18.77 0.13
CA ALA A 948 9.36 -18.94 -0.69
C ALA A 948 10.40 -19.84 0.00
N LYS A 949 10.62 -19.65 1.30
CA LYS A 949 11.56 -20.46 2.10
C LYS A 949 11.14 -21.94 2.16
N ARG A 950 9.84 -22.23 2.35
CA ARG A 950 9.28 -23.59 2.28
C ARG A 950 9.50 -24.23 0.91
N THR A 951 9.37 -23.44 -0.15
CA THR A 951 9.61 -23.90 -1.51
C THR A 951 11.09 -24.23 -1.75
N VAL A 952 12.01 -23.42 -1.22
CA VAL A 952 13.46 -23.72 -1.24
C VAL A 952 13.75 -25.04 -0.52
N ALA A 953 13.27 -25.23 0.72
CA ALA A 953 13.44 -26.48 1.46
C ALA A 953 12.83 -27.69 0.73
N TYR A 954 11.63 -27.52 0.15
CA TYR A 954 10.99 -28.58 -0.63
C TYR A 954 11.86 -29.00 -1.82
N PHE A 955 12.50 -28.06 -2.52
CA PHE A 955 13.42 -28.38 -3.61
C PHE A 955 14.69 -29.08 -3.14
N ASP A 956 15.30 -28.63 -2.04
CA ASP A 956 16.49 -29.27 -1.48
C ASP A 956 16.25 -30.76 -1.15
N GLU A 957 15.04 -31.12 -0.72
CA GLU A 957 14.66 -32.50 -0.41
C GLU A 957 14.21 -33.32 -1.64
N ASN A 958 13.65 -32.68 -2.67
CA ASN A 958 12.91 -33.38 -3.72
C ASN A 958 13.43 -33.17 -5.14
N ALA A 959 14.46 -32.35 -5.37
CA ALA A 959 14.90 -31.98 -6.72
C ALA A 959 15.22 -33.17 -7.65
N GLY A 960 15.71 -34.29 -7.12
CA GLY A 960 15.98 -35.51 -7.90
C GLY A 960 14.75 -36.31 -8.33
N LYS A 961 13.55 -35.95 -7.85
CA LYS A 961 12.28 -36.63 -8.15
C LYS A 961 11.49 -35.87 -9.22
N PRO A 962 10.53 -36.52 -9.91
CA PRO A 962 9.51 -35.81 -10.68
C PRO A 962 8.67 -34.92 -9.74
N ILE A 963 8.56 -33.62 -10.07
CA ILE A 963 7.81 -32.63 -9.31
C ILE A 963 6.79 -31.98 -10.25
N SER A 964 5.58 -31.73 -9.78
CA SER A 964 4.55 -30.93 -10.48
C SER A 964 4.34 -29.57 -9.81
N ARG A 965 3.71 -28.62 -10.53
CA ARG A 965 3.43 -27.26 -10.02
C ARG A 965 2.56 -27.31 -8.75
N TRP A 966 1.51 -28.12 -8.81
CA TRP A 966 0.58 -28.34 -7.71
C TRP A 966 1.29 -28.86 -6.44
N GLN A 967 2.24 -29.80 -6.56
CA GLN A 967 2.96 -30.34 -5.39
C GLN A 967 3.80 -29.27 -4.67
N VAL A 968 4.43 -28.37 -5.42
CA VAL A 968 5.22 -27.27 -4.83
C VAL A 968 4.29 -26.26 -4.15
N ALA A 969 3.17 -25.93 -4.79
CA ALA A 969 2.16 -25.01 -4.25
C ALA A 969 1.49 -25.58 -2.99
N GLU A 970 1.19 -26.87 -2.97
CA GLU A 970 0.66 -27.61 -1.82
C GLU A 970 1.67 -27.63 -0.66
N ALA A 971 2.95 -27.90 -0.92
CA ALA A 971 4.00 -27.86 0.09
C ALA A 971 4.18 -26.47 0.72
N ALA A 972 3.86 -25.41 -0.03
CA ALA A 972 3.83 -24.03 0.46
C ALA A 972 2.46 -23.59 1.01
N HIS A 973 1.41 -24.41 0.93
CA HIS A 973 0.04 -24.12 1.34
C HIS A 973 -0.63 -22.93 0.64
N VAL A 974 -0.40 -22.77 -0.68
CA VAL A 974 -0.95 -21.66 -1.48
C VAL A 974 -1.33 -22.10 -2.90
N SER A 975 -1.99 -21.22 -3.66
CA SER A 975 -2.24 -21.45 -5.09
C SER A 975 -0.98 -21.28 -5.94
N GLU A 976 -0.92 -21.93 -7.11
CA GLU A 976 0.25 -21.91 -8.00
C GLU A 976 0.63 -20.50 -8.48
N ASP A 977 -0.37 -19.70 -8.85
CA ASP A 977 -0.16 -18.34 -9.37
C ASP A 977 0.29 -17.40 -8.25
N TYR A 978 -0.25 -17.57 -7.04
CA TYR A 978 0.19 -16.82 -5.88
C TYR A 978 1.64 -17.18 -5.53
N LEU A 979 1.97 -18.47 -5.47
CA LEU A 979 3.34 -18.92 -5.21
C LEU A 979 4.33 -18.36 -6.25
N SER A 980 4.01 -18.43 -7.54
CA SER A 980 4.90 -17.96 -8.61
C SER A 980 5.23 -16.48 -8.45
N ARG A 981 4.23 -15.65 -8.12
CA ARG A 981 4.41 -14.21 -7.89
C ARG A 981 5.26 -13.93 -6.64
N ILE A 982 4.93 -14.60 -5.53
CA ILE A 982 5.62 -14.42 -4.25
C ILE A 982 7.08 -14.89 -4.33
N PHE A 983 7.32 -16.05 -4.94
CA PHE A 983 8.67 -16.61 -5.10
C PHE A 983 9.54 -15.73 -6.01
N HIS A 984 8.97 -15.20 -7.11
CA HIS A 984 9.68 -14.26 -7.97
C HIS A 984 10.03 -12.96 -7.23
N LYS A 985 9.12 -12.44 -6.42
CA LYS A 985 9.38 -11.24 -5.60
C LYS A 985 10.46 -11.46 -4.53
N GLU A 986 10.52 -12.64 -3.92
CA GLU A 986 11.55 -12.97 -2.92
C GLU A 986 12.91 -13.25 -3.56
N MET A 987 12.95 -14.10 -4.59
CA MET A 987 14.18 -14.72 -5.14
C MET A 987 14.64 -14.14 -6.49
N GLY A 988 13.85 -13.29 -7.15
CA GLY A 988 14.14 -12.77 -8.50
C GLY A 988 13.96 -13.78 -9.64
N LEU A 989 13.41 -14.97 -9.36
CA LEU A 989 13.32 -16.12 -10.27
C LEU A 989 11.96 -16.80 -10.13
N SER A 990 11.48 -17.48 -11.17
CA SER A 990 10.36 -18.41 -10.98
C SER A 990 10.79 -19.67 -10.19
N PRO A 991 9.87 -20.36 -9.49
CA PRO A 991 10.18 -21.62 -8.81
C PRO A 991 10.83 -22.67 -9.73
N TRP A 992 10.46 -22.70 -11.02
CA TRP A 992 10.99 -23.67 -11.99
C TRP A 992 12.39 -23.36 -12.48
N GLU A 993 12.72 -22.07 -12.62
CA GLU A 993 14.08 -21.65 -12.93
C GLU A 993 15.00 -22.02 -11.76
N TYR A 994 14.58 -21.71 -10.53
CA TYR A 994 15.30 -22.11 -9.33
C TYR A 994 15.56 -23.63 -9.29
N LEU A 995 14.52 -24.44 -9.46
CA LEU A 995 14.66 -25.90 -9.50
C LEU A 995 15.60 -26.37 -10.63
N SER A 996 15.54 -25.74 -11.80
CA SER A 996 16.42 -26.08 -12.92
C SER A 996 17.89 -25.80 -12.58
N HIS A 997 18.18 -24.64 -11.98
CA HIS A 997 19.51 -24.31 -11.48
C HIS A 997 20.00 -25.32 -10.42
N HIS A 998 19.14 -25.67 -9.47
CA HIS A 998 19.45 -26.65 -8.43
C HIS A 998 19.79 -28.03 -9.04
N ARG A 999 18.97 -28.54 -9.96
CA ARG A 999 19.22 -29.83 -10.63
C ARG A 999 20.50 -29.86 -11.46
N ILE A 1000 20.83 -28.75 -12.13
CA ILE A 1000 22.10 -28.65 -12.88
C ILE A 1000 23.30 -28.62 -11.92
N ALA A 1001 23.20 -27.97 -10.76
CA ALA A 1001 24.25 -28.00 -9.75
C ALA A 1001 24.50 -29.42 -9.21
N LEU A 1002 23.44 -30.18 -8.92
CA LEU A 1002 23.54 -31.61 -8.59
C LEU A 1002 24.19 -32.40 -9.72
N ALA A 1003 23.85 -32.10 -10.98
CA ALA A 1003 24.40 -32.79 -12.14
C ALA A 1003 25.92 -32.53 -12.29
N VAL A 1004 26.38 -31.29 -12.08
CA VAL A 1004 27.82 -30.95 -12.09
C VAL A 1004 28.57 -31.78 -11.04
N THR A 1005 28.02 -31.89 -9.84
CA THR A 1005 28.60 -32.70 -8.76
C THR A 1005 28.72 -34.17 -9.17
N LEU A 1006 27.65 -34.76 -9.70
CA LEU A 1006 27.67 -36.15 -10.20
C LEU A 1006 28.63 -36.35 -11.37
N LEU A 1007 28.74 -35.39 -12.29
CA LEU A 1007 29.64 -35.47 -13.45
C LEU A 1007 31.12 -35.47 -13.05
N ARG A 1008 31.48 -34.71 -12.01
CA ARG A 1008 32.85 -34.65 -11.48
C ARG A 1008 33.20 -35.87 -10.62
N GLN A 1009 32.24 -36.36 -9.83
CA GLN A 1009 32.50 -37.37 -8.81
C GLN A 1009 32.22 -38.81 -9.26
N SER A 1010 31.45 -39.03 -10.33
CA SER A 1010 31.02 -40.36 -10.76
C SER A 1010 31.40 -40.70 -12.21
N SER A 1011 31.25 -41.97 -12.59
CA SER A 1011 31.42 -42.47 -13.97
C SER A 1011 30.09 -42.73 -14.68
N LEU A 1012 28.96 -42.27 -14.11
CA LEU A 1012 27.62 -42.47 -14.66
C LEU A 1012 27.52 -41.93 -16.08
N SER A 1013 26.77 -42.55 -16.97
CA SER A 1013 26.45 -41.98 -18.28
C SER A 1013 25.69 -40.64 -18.15
N ILE A 1014 25.72 -39.80 -19.19
CA ILE A 1014 24.99 -38.52 -19.19
C ILE A 1014 23.48 -38.76 -18.99
N ASN A 1015 22.93 -39.85 -19.53
CA ASN A 1015 21.54 -40.25 -19.34
C ASN A 1015 21.23 -40.58 -17.87
N GLU A 1016 22.10 -41.34 -17.21
CA GLU A 1016 21.93 -41.68 -15.80
C GLU A 1016 22.04 -40.45 -14.89
N VAL A 1017 22.93 -39.51 -15.20
CA VAL A 1017 23.01 -38.23 -14.49
C VAL A 1017 21.72 -37.42 -14.67
N ALA A 1018 21.23 -37.30 -15.91
CA ALA A 1018 19.97 -36.60 -16.20
C ALA A 1018 18.79 -37.20 -15.42
N SER A 1019 18.67 -38.53 -15.42
CA SER A 1019 17.61 -39.24 -14.68
C SER A 1019 17.71 -39.04 -13.17
N ARG A 1020 18.92 -39.12 -12.58
CA ARG A 1020 19.13 -38.97 -11.13
C ARG A 1020 18.86 -37.56 -10.61
N VAL A 1021 19.05 -36.54 -11.45
CA VAL A 1021 18.76 -35.15 -11.09
C VAL A 1021 17.36 -34.71 -11.51
N GLY A 1022 16.47 -35.66 -11.86
CA GLY A 1022 15.05 -35.39 -12.07
C GLY A 1022 14.65 -34.95 -13.49
N PHE A 1023 15.52 -35.11 -14.50
CA PHE A 1023 15.16 -34.93 -15.91
C PHE A 1023 14.71 -36.25 -16.53
N SER A 1024 13.57 -36.25 -17.21
CA SER A 1024 13.02 -37.41 -17.91
C SER A 1024 13.64 -37.64 -19.30
N ASP A 1025 14.23 -36.60 -19.90
CA ASP A 1025 14.80 -36.63 -21.25
C ASP A 1025 16.24 -36.09 -21.27
N GLN A 1026 17.17 -36.90 -21.78
CA GLN A 1026 18.58 -36.55 -21.86
C GLN A 1026 18.82 -35.35 -22.81
N ALA A 1027 18.08 -35.25 -23.91
CA ALA A 1027 18.28 -34.17 -24.87
C ALA A 1027 17.86 -32.81 -24.27
N TYR A 1028 16.74 -32.77 -23.57
CA TYR A 1028 16.29 -31.60 -22.81
C TYR A 1028 17.26 -31.25 -21.69
N PHE A 1029 17.73 -32.24 -20.91
CA PHE A 1029 18.78 -32.02 -19.90
C PHE A 1029 20.02 -31.37 -20.51
N CYS A 1030 20.56 -31.90 -21.62
CA CYS A 1030 21.74 -31.33 -22.28
C CYS A 1030 21.51 -29.89 -22.75
N ARG A 1031 20.30 -29.56 -23.23
CA ARG A 1031 19.93 -28.18 -23.61
C ARG A 1031 19.90 -27.25 -22.40
N VAL A 1032 19.24 -27.65 -21.31
CA VAL A 1032 19.15 -26.87 -20.07
C VAL A 1032 20.53 -26.71 -19.41
N PHE A 1033 21.33 -27.78 -19.38
CA PHE A 1033 22.70 -27.75 -18.86
C PHE A 1033 23.57 -26.77 -19.63
N ARG A 1034 23.53 -26.81 -20.97
CA ARG A 1034 24.29 -25.89 -21.82
C ARG A 1034 23.80 -24.45 -21.66
N LYS A 1035 22.48 -24.23 -21.51
CA LYS A 1035 21.91 -22.91 -21.24
C LYS A 1035 22.43 -22.32 -19.92
N ILE A 1036 22.49 -23.12 -18.85
CA ILE A 1036 22.86 -22.67 -17.51
C ILE A 1036 24.39 -22.59 -17.31
N ARG A 1037 25.17 -23.51 -17.91
CA ARG A 1037 26.62 -23.62 -17.69
C ARG A 1037 27.46 -23.10 -18.86
N GLY A 1038 26.86 -22.79 -20.00
CA GLY A 1038 27.57 -22.41 -21.24
C GLY A 1038 28.26 -23.57 -21.98
N VAL A 1039 28.56 -24.68 -21.29
CA VAL A 1039 29.31 -25.84 -21.81
C VAL A 1039 28.47 -27.12 -21.81
N ALA A 1040 28.90 -28.12 -22.58
CA ALA A 1040 28.23 -29.43 -22.61
C ALA A 1040 28.54 -30.27 -21.35
N PRO A 1041 27.62 -31.13 -20.88
CA PRO A 1041 27.87 -32.04 -19.74
C PRO A 1041 29.13 -32.90 -19.89
N SER A 1042 29.50 -33.27 -21.13
CA SER A 1042 30.70 -34.06 -21.42
C SER A 1042 32.00 -33.28 -21.17
N GLN A 1043 32.00 -31.96 -21.33
CA GLN A 1043 33.18 -31.12 -21.12
C GLN A 1043 33.50 -31.01 -19.63
N ILE A 1044 32.49 -30.77 -18.78
CA ILE A 1044 32.65 -30.77 -17.32
C ILE A 1044 33.19 -32.11 -16.79
N ARG A 1045 32.88 -33.23 -17.46
CA ARG A 1045 33.43 -34.54 -17.11
C ARG A 1045 34.90 -34.70 -17.50
N GLN A 1046 35.33 -34.05 -18.58
CA GLN A 1046 36.72 -34.07 -19.05
C GLN A 1046 37.62 -33.15 -18.21
N GLU A 1047 37.04 -32.21 -17.46
CA GLU A 1047 37.72 -31.35 -16.47
C GLU A 1047 37.94 -32.04 -15.11
N ARG A 1048 37.57 -33.32 -14.98
CA ARG A 1048 37.90 -34.18 -13.83
C ARG A 1048 39.36 -34.59 -13.87
#